data_AF-A0AAV1CPA9-F1
#
_entry.id   AF-A0AAV1CPA9-F1
#
_cell.length_a   1.000
_cell.length_b   1.000
_cell.length_c   1.000
_cell.angle_alpha   90.00
_cell.angle_beta   90.00
_cell.angle_gamma   90.00
#
_symmetry.space_group_name_H-M   'P 1'
#
loop_
_entity.id
_entity.type
_entity.pdbx_description
1 polymer ?
#
loop_
_entity_poly.entity_id
_entity_poly.type
_entity_poly.pdbx_seq_one_letter_code
_entity_poly.pdbx_strand_id
1 'polypeptide(L)'
;MYVVESKGGAIVCMLLALFFLGTWPAIITMLERRGRLPQHTYLDYTITNLLAAVIIAFTFGEIGKGTSAKPNFLEQLSQDNWPSVMFAMAGGIVLSLGNLATQYAWAYVGLSVTEVICSSVTVVIGTTLNYFLDDKINKAEILFPGVGCFLIAVCFGSVVHSSNAADNKSKLNGYSTNYGKEKELKSISVSKQASSDDALVDSKDLENGNGSLEKASFGTAHFLIELENKRSIKVFGKSTFLGLGITFFAGFCFSLFSPAFNLATNDQWHTLKEGVPHLSVYIAFFYFSVSCFVVAIILNISFLFCPVLNTSKSSFKAYLSDWNGRGWALLAGLLCGFGNGLQFMGGQAAGYAAADAVQALPLDFLGIFFDRSISRKKGFLPSWGLLKMYVVESKGGAIACMLLALLLLGTWPAIVTLLERRGRLPQHTYLDYTITNFLAAVIIAFTFGEIGKGTTGKPDFLEQISQDNWPSIMFAMAGGVFLSLGNLSTQYAWAYVSLSVAVVICCSMVVVIGTTLNYFLDDRINKAEILFPGVGCFLIAICLASVLHSLNEADNKAKLNSYSTTKRKNGEELKSISLSKQASSNDALVGNDDLENGNSNPEKAAFGTAQFLIQLEHKRSIKAFGKSAFLGLGITFFAGLSFSLFSPAFNLATNDQWHTLKEGVPHLSVYTAFFYFSLSCFALALILNITFLFRPILNTSKSSFKAYLSDWNGRGLALLAGLLCGFGNGLQFIGGQAAGYAAADAVQALPLVSTFWGIVLFGEYRRSSMRTYLALGAMLFMFIVAVAVLIASAGHRKS
;
A
#
# COMPACT_ATOMS: atom_id res chain seq x y z
N MET A 1 -35.98 -5.81 -3.14
CA MET A 1 -34.62 -5.32 -2.84
C MET A 1 -33.61 -6.45 -2.79
N TYR A 2 -32.42 -6.25 -3.35
CA TYR A 2 -31.23 -7.03 -3.03
C TYR A 2 -30.72 -6.65 -1.63
N VAL A 3 -30.22 -7.58 -0.82
CA VAL A 3 -29.65 -7.29 0.50
C VAL A 3 -28.35 -8.09 0.68
N VAL A 4 -27.33 -7.46 1.26
CA VAL A 4 -26.06 -8.13 1.57
C VAL A 4 -26.23 -8.89 2.89
N GLU A 5 -26.63 -10.16 2.82
CA GLU A 5 -26.84 -10.99 4.02
C GLU A 5 -25.59 -11.79 4.44
N SER A 6 -24.52 -11.80 3.64
CA SER A 6 -23.28 -12.54 3.94
C SER A 6 -22.12 -11.64 4.40
N LYS A 7 -21.38 -12.13 5.42
CA LYS A 7 -20.19 -11.45 5.96
C LYS A 7 -19.09 -11.26 4.91
N GLY A 8 -18.94 -12.21 3.99
CA GLY A 8 -18.01 -12.10 2.86
C GLY A 8 -18.42 -10.97 1.90
N GLY A 9 -19.70 -10.89 1.54
CA GLY A 9 -20.24 -9.78 0.74
C GLY A 9 -20.05 -8.43 1.41
N ALA A 10 -20.30 -8.34 2.72
CA ALA A 10 -20.09 -7.12 3.51
C ALA A 10 -18.64 -6.63 3.45
N ILE A 11 -17.67 -7.54 3.60
CA ILE A 11 -16.23 -7.22 3.50
C ILE A 11 -15.87 -6.75 2.08
N VAL A 12 -16.39 -7.40 1.04
CA VAL A 12 -16.16 -6.97 -0.36
C VAL A 12 -16.75 -5.58 -0.62
N CYS A 13 -17.98 -5.30 -0.15
CA CYS A 13 -18.58 -3.97 -0.23
C CYS A 13 -17.73 -2.91 0.49
N MET A 14 -17.27 -3.18 1.72
CA MET A 14 -16.42 -2.25 2.47
C MET A 14 -15.06 -2.01 1.81
N LEU A 15 -14.43 -3.03 1.21
CA LEU A 15 -13.15 -2.88 0.48
C LEU A 15 -13.30 -2.09 -0.83
N LEU A 16 -14.41 -2.27 -1.56
CA LEU A 16 -14.72 -1.48 -2.75
C LEU A 16 -15.11 -0.03 -2.41
N ALA A 17 -15.86 0.15 -1.31
CA ALA A 17 -16.19 1.47 -0.77
C ALA A 17 -14.93 2.25 -0.41
N LEU A 18 -13.98 1.61 0.30
CA LEU A 18 -12.66 2.14 0.65
C LEU A 18 -11.88 2.58 -0.60
N PHE A 19 -11.91 1.77 -1.67
CA PHE A 19 -11.25 2.12 -2.92
C PHE A 19 -11.80 3.42 -3.54
N PHE A 20 -13.12 3.58 -3.59
CA PHE A 20 -13.74 4.77 -4.16
C PHE A 20 -13.66 6.00 -3.24
N LEU A 21 -13.96 5.85 -1.95
CA LEU A 21 -13.92 6.92 -0.95
C LEU A 21 -12.50 7.47 -0.76
N GLY A 22 -11.47 6.63 -0.85
CA GLY A 22 -10.08 7.07 -0.81
C GLY A 22 -9.58 7.75 -2.10
N THR A 23 -10.30 7.63 -3.23
CA THR A 23 -9.81 8.11 -4.54
C THR A 23 -10.35 9.49 -4.93
N TRP A 24 -11.61 9.82 -4.61
CA TRP A 24 -12.19 11.13 -4.97
C TRP A 24 -11.51 12.36 -4.32
N PRO A 25 -10.97 12.32 -3.08
CA PRO A 25 -10.30 13.46 -2.45
C PRO A 25 -9.05 13.89 -3.21
N ALA A 26 -8.29 12.92 -3.71
CA ALA A 26 -7.11 13.14 -4.53
C ALA A 26 -7.45 13.81 -5.87
N ILE A 27 -8.56 13.42 -6.51
CA ILE A 27 -9.01 14.00 -7.79
C ILE A 27 -9.43 15.47 -7.61
N ILE A 28 -10.15 15.83 -6.55
CA ILE A 28 -10.53 17.22 -6.30
C ILE A 28 -9.31 18.06 -5.87
N THR A 29 -8.39 17.49 -5.08
CA THR A 29 -7.12 18.14 -4.73
C THR A 29 -6.25 18.42 -5.96
N MET A 30 -6.25 17.52 -6.96
CA MET A 30 -5.59 17.74 -8.25
C MET A 30 -6.22 18.95 -8.99
N LEU A 31 -7.55 19.05 -9.01
CA LEU A 31 -8.26 20.16 -9.67
C LEU A 31 -8.01 21.52 -9.00
N GLU A 32 -7.98 21.57 -7.66
CA GLU A 32 -7.59 22.74 -6.86
C GLU A 32 -6.20 23.26 -7.30
N ARG A 33 -5.22 22.35 -7.37
CA ARG A 33 -3.83 22.64 -7.77
C ARG A 33 -3.69 23.05 -9.23
N ARG A 34 -4.57 22.59 -10.12
CA ARG A 34 -4.64 23.07 -11.51
C ARG A 34 -5.31 24.44 -11.67
N GLY A 35 -5.95 24.97 -10.61
CA GLY A 35 -6.61 26.27 -10.61
C GLY A 35 -8.10 26.24 -10.95
N ARG A 36 -8.73 25.06 -11.06
CA ARG A 36 -10.20 24.97 -11.18
C ARG A 36 -10.82 25.42 -9.85
N LEU A 37 -11.80 26.32 -9.90
CA LEU A 37 -12.40 26.87 -8.68
C LEU A 37 -13.07 25.76 -7.84
N PRO A 38 -12.94 25.78 -6.49
CA PRO A 38 -13.54 24.78 -5.62
C PRO A 38 -15.05 24.65 -5.84
N GLN A 39 -15.73 25.80 -5.92
CA GLN A 39 -17.17 25.87 -6.14
C GLN A 39 -17.63 25.40 -7.52
N HIS A 40 -16.80 25.50 -8.58
CA HIS A 40 -17.12 24.87 -9.86
C HIS A 40 -17.00 23.34 -9.75
N THR A 41 -15.91 22.89 -9.13
CA THR A 41 -15.60 21.47 -8.93
C THR A 41 -16.66 20.76 -8.08
N TYR A 42 -17.14 21.41 -7.01
CA TYR A 42 -18.12 20.83 -6.11
C TYR A 42 -19.55 20.78 -6.70
N LEU A 43 -19.90 21.73 -7.59
CA LEU A 43 -21.16 21.70 -8.35
C LEU A 43 -21.19 20.53 -9.35
N ASP A 44 -20.11 20.31 -10.10
CA ASP A 44 -20.00 19.14 -10.99
C ASP A 44 -20.06 17.83 -10.18
N TYR A 45 -19.28 17.74 -9.10
CA TYR A 45 -19.22 16.60 -8.17
C TYR A 45 -20.60 16.22 -7.61
N THR A 46 -21.36 17.17 -7.07
CA THR A 46 -22.60 16.85 -6.35
C THR A 46 -23.70 16.29 -7.27
N ILE A 47 -23.76 16.73 -8.53
CA ILE A 47 -24.66 16.18 -9.56
C ILE A 47 -24.40 14.68 -9.75
N THR A 48 -23.14 14.29 -9.89
CA THR A 48 -22.76 12.88 -10.09
C THR A 48 -22.82 12.02 -8.83
N ASN A 49 -22.64 12.60 -7.65
CA ASN A 49 -22.88 11.92 -6.38
C ASN A 49 -24.37 11.54 -6.23
N LEU A 50 -25.29 12.46 -6.55
CA LEU A 50 -26.72 12.17 -6.60
C LEU A 50 -27.06 11.14 -7.69
N LEU A 51 -26.46 11.24 -8.89
CA LEU A 51 -26.67 10.28 -9.97
C LEU A 51 -26.28 8.85 -9.57
N ALA A 52 -25.17 8.66 -8.87
CA ALA A 52 -24.76 7.35 -8.37
C ALA A 52 -25.77 6.78 -7.35
N ALA A 53 -26.32 7.62 -6.46
CA ALA A 53 -27.39 7.22 -5.54
C ALA A 53 -28.69 6.84 -6.26
N VAL A 54 -29.08 7.59 -7.31
CA VAL A 54 -30.22 7.24 -8.19
C VAL A 54 -29.99 5.89 -8.87
N ILE A 55 -28.80 5.66 -9.44
CA ILE A 55 -28.45 4.37 -10.08
C ILE A 55 -28.54 3.23 -9.06
N ILE A 56 -27.99 3.41 -7.85
CA ILE A 56 -28.03 2.41 -6.77
C ILE A 56 -29.48 2.10 -6.34
N ALA A 57 -30.32 3.13 -6.18
CA ALA A 57 -31.72 2.97 -5.79
C ALA A 57 -32.54 2.21 -6.85
N PHE A 58 -32.46 2.61 -8.12
CA PHE A 58 -33.20 1.96 -9.21
C PHE A 58 -32.63 0.61 -9.68
N THR A 59 -31.41 0.23 -9.24
CA THR A 59 -30.85 -1.11 -9.48
C THR A 59 -31.11 -2.02 -8.28
N PHE A 60 -30.40 -1.83 -7.16
CA PHE A 60 -30.47 -2.73 -6.02
C PHE A 60 -31.75 -2.59 -5.19
N GLY A 61 -32.38 -1.40 -5.19
CA GLY A 61 -33.67 -1.14 -4.55
C GLY A 61 -34.85 -1.83 -5.24
N GLU A 62 -34.83 -1.94 -6.57
CA GLU A 62 -35.91 -2.54 -7.37
C GLU A 62 -35.70 -4.02 -7.72
N ILE A 63 -34.53 -4.61 -7.43
CA ILE A 63 -34.31 -6.05 -7.64
C ILE A 63 -35.21 -6.90 -6.72
N GLY A 64 -36.08 -7.72 -7.32
CA GLY A 64 -36.99 -8.65 -6.65
C GLY A 64 -38.38 -8.06 -6.39
N LYS A 65 -39.41 -8.92 -6.36
CA LYS A 65 -40.80 -8.51 -6.11
C LYS A 65 -40.95 -7.94 -4.69
N GLY A 66 -41.63 -6.80 -4.57
CA GLY A 66 -42.03 -6.22 -3.30
C GLY A 66 -42.94 -7.15 -2.48
N THR A 67 -42.86 -7.04 -1.17
CA THR A 67 -43.72 -7.76 -0.21
C THR A 67 -44.03 -6.85 0.97
N SER A 68 -45.16 -7.04 1.64
CA SER A 68 -45.59 -6.17 2.75
C SER A 68 -44.60 -6.09 3.93
N ALA A 69 -43.68 -7.06 4.06
CA ALA A 69 -42.63 -7.07 5.08
C ALA A 69 -41.24 -6.63 4.56
N LYS A 70 -41.01 -6.68 3.24
CA LYS A 70 -39.80 -6.17 2.55
C LYS A 70 -40.24 -5.49 1.23
N PRO A 71 -40.74 -4.24 1.28
CA PRO A 71 -41.16 -3.49 0.09
C PRO A 71 -39.98 -3.14 -0.86
N ASN A 72 -40.27 -2.81 -2.12
CA ASN A 72 -39.29 -2.24 -3.06
C ASN A 72 -39.13 -0.71 -2.88
N PHE A 73 -38.23 -0.09 -3.64
CA PHE A 73 -37.87 1.31 -3.48
C PHE A 73 -39.04 2.24 -3.85
N LEU A 74 -39.77 1.91 -4.93
CA LEU A 74 -40.97 2.65 -5.34
C LEU A 74 -42.13 2.51 -4.34
N GLU A 75 -42.33 1.34 -3.73
CA GLU A 75 -43.29 1.15 -2.64
C GLU A 75 -42.90 1.99 -1.42
N GLN A 76 -41.63 1.95 -0.97
CA GLN A 76 -41.17 2.73 0.19
C GLN A 76 -41.25 4.25 -0.02
N LEU A 77 -41.16 4.74 -1.26
CA LEU A 77 -41.32 6.16 -1.60
C LEU A 77 -42.75 6.69 -1.36
N SER A 78 -43.74 5.80 -1.20
CA SER A 78 -45.15 6.13 -0.95
C SER A 78 -45.57 5.98 0.52
N GLN A 79 -44.66 5.56 1.41
CA GLN A 79 -44.96 5.22 2.80
C GLN A 79 -44.72 6.38 3.77
N ASP A 80 -45.44 6.39 4.89
CA ASP A 80 -45.33 7.40 5.96
C ASP A 80 -44.14 7.11 6.90
N ASN A 81 -42.93 7.15 6.35
CA ASN A 81 -41.65 6.86 7.02
C ASN A 81 -40.83 8.13 7.30
N TRP A 82 -41.50 9.29 7.36
CA TRP A 82 -40.87 10.61 7.50
C TRP A 82 -39.87 10.79 8.66
N PRO A 83 -40.05 10.22 9.87
CA PRO A 83 -39.05 10.31 10.94
C PRO A 83 -37.68 9.75 10.52
N SER A 84 -37.65 8.53 9.99
CA SER A 84 -36.46 7.89 9.43
C SER A 84 -35.87 8.68 8.25
N VAL A 85 -36.72 9.20 7.35
CA VAL A 85 -36.28 10.05 6.24
C VAL A 85 -35.59 11.32 6.73
N MET A 86 -36.08 11.94 7.81
CA MET A 86 -35.44 13.13 8.41
C MET A 86 -34.07 12.80 9.01
N PHE A 87 -33.88 11.63 9.63
CA PHE A 87 -32.55 11.18 10.07
C PHE A 87 -31.59 10.94 8.88
N ALA A 88 -32.05 10.30 7.80
CA ALA A 88 -31.25 10.13 6.59
C ALA A 88 -30.87 11.48 5.97
N MET A 89 -31.83 12.41 5.87
CA MET A 89 -31.58 13.77 5.37
C MET A 89 -30.62 14.54 6.27
N ALA A 90 -30.73 14.43 7.59
CA ALA A 90 -29.80 15.05 8.54
C ALA A 90 -28.36 14.53 8.34
N GLY A 91 -28.19 13.21 8.19
CA GLY A 91 -26.90 12.62 7.85
C GLY A 91 -26.31 13.20 6.56
N GLY A 92 -27.11 13.32 5.50
CA GLY A 92 -26.65 13.86 4.22
C GLY A 92 -26.29 15.35 4.27
N ILE A 93 -27.02 16.15 5.04
CA ILE A 93 -26.66 17.56 5.31
C ILE A 93 -25.27 17.63 5.93
N VAL A 94 -25.04 16.83 6.98
CA VAL A 94 -23.79 16.88 7.74
C VAL A 94 -22.61 16.30 6.94
N LEU A 95 -22.78 15.20 6.20
CA LEU A 95 -21.74 14.70 5.29
C LEU A 95 -21.39 15.76 4.24
N SER A 96 -22.37 16.46 3.66
CA SER A 96 -22.09 17.51 2.67
C SER A 96 -21.37 18.72 3.25
N LEU A 97 -21.58 19.05 4.54
CA LEU A 97 -20.80 20.08 5.22
C LEU A 97 -19.35 19.63 5.44
N GLY A 98 -19.13 18.38 5.83
CA GLY A 98 -17.78 17.81 5.99
C GLY A 98 -17.02 17.69 4.66
N ASN A 99 -17.67 17.22 3.59
CA ASN A 99 -17.09 17.09 2.25
C ASN A 99 -16.76 18.47 1.63
N LEU A 100 -17.56 19.50 1.92
CA LEU A 100 -17.27 20.86 1.49
C LEU A 100 -16.16 21.49 2.33
N ALA A 101 -16.12 21.25 3.63
CA ALA A 101 -15.07 21.73 4.53
C ALA A 101 -13.70 21.10 4.23
N THR A 102 -13.64 19.79 3.98
CA THR A 102 -12.41 19.08 3.56
C THR A 102 -11.83 19.65 2.27
N GLN A 103 -12.68 19.98 1.27
CA GLN A 103 -12.24 20.63 0.02
C GLN A 103 -11.39 21.88 0.26
N TYR A 104 -11.75 22.71 1.24
CA TYR A 104 -10.95 23.88 1.62
C TYR A 104 -9.78 23.51 2.55
N ALA A 105 -9.94 22.55 3.46
CA ALA A 105 -8.90 22.13 4.40
C ALA A 105 -7.67 21.52 3.69
N TRP A 106 -7.86 20.72 2.64
CA TRP A 106 -6.77 20.14 1.83
C TRP A 106 -5.81 21.21 1.30
N ALA A 107 -6.32 22.41 1.01
CA ALA A 107 -5.50 23.50 0.52
C ALA A 107 -4.54 24.07 1.58
N TYR A 108 -4.95 24.08 2.85
CA TYR A 108 -4.23 24.68 3.98
C TYR A 108 -3.29 23.71 4.71
N VAL A 109 -3.75 22.51 5.07
CA VAL A 109 -2.95 21.55 5.86
C VAL A 109 -2.43 20.36 5.03
N GLY A 110 -2.97 20.17 3.82
CA GLY A 110 -2.64 19.06 2.94
C GLY A 110 -3.54 17.85 3.16
N LEU A 111 -3.80 17.12 2.06
CA LEU A 111 -4.66 15.94 1.99
C LEU A 111 -4.42 14.95 3.14
N SER A 112 -3.22 14.39 3.24
CA SER A 112 -2.81 13.40 4.25
C SER A 112 -2.95 13.82 5.72
N VAL A 113 -3.23 15.10 6.00
CA VAL A 113 -3.38 15.65 7.35
C VAL A 113 -4.85 15.96 7.63
N THR A 114 -5.55 16.53 6.63
CA THR A 114 -7.02 16.63 6.67
C THR A 114 -7.63 15.26 6.85
N GLU A 115 -7.27 14.32 5.98
CA GLU A 115 -7.88 13.00 5.92
C GLU A 115 -7.61 12.20 7.20
N VAL A 116 -6.37 12.12 7.69
CA VAL A 116 -6.06 11.37 8.93
C VAL A 116 -6.79 11.93 10.15
N ILE A 117 -6.93 13.26 10.29
CA ILE A 117 -7.69 13.84 11.41
C ILE A 117 -9.19 13.59 11.22
N CYS A 118 -9.72 13.75 10.01
CA CYS A 118 -11.12 13.48 9.70
C CYS A 118 -11.49 12.01 9.97
N SER A 119 -10.72 11.06 9.44
CA SER A 119 -10.79 9.62 9.70
C SER A 119 -10.83 9.32 11.20
N SER A 120 -9.89 9.84 11.99
CA SER A 120 -9.79 9.50 13.40
C SER A 120 -10.87 10.15 14.27
N VAL A 121 -11.35 11.37 13.95
CA VAL A 121 -12.53 11.93 14.64
C VAL A 121 -13.79 11.14 14.29
N THR A 122 -13.93 10.73 13.02
CA THR A 122 -15.03 9.86 12.52
C THR A 122 -15.05 8.54 13.26
N VAL A 123 -13.92 7.85 13.36
CA VAL A 123 -13.83 6.57 14.08
C VAL A 123 -14.00 6.75 15.58
N VAL A 124 -13.39 7.76 16.22
CA VAL A 124 -13.50 7.91 17.68
C VAL A 124 -14.93 8.21 18.14
N ILE A 125 -15.66 9.08 17.43
CA ILE A 125 -17.02 9.47 17.83
C ILE A 125 -18.07 8.60 17.14
N GLY A 126 -17.99 8.43 15.82
CA GLY A 126 -18.96 7.67 15.01
C GLY A 126 -19.00 6.20 15.39
N THR A 127 -17.86 5.50 15.40
CA THR A 127 -17.81 4.07 15.80
C THR A 127 -18.29 3.87 17.23
N THR A 128 -18.01 4.81 18.14
CA THR A 128 -18.50 4.74 19.53
C THR A 128 -20.02 4.89 19.61
N LEU A 129 -20.60 5.86 18.90
CA LEU A 129 -22.05 6.05 18.85
C LEU A 129 -22.74 4.86 18.18
N ASN A 130 -22.28 4.46 16.99
CA ASN A 130 -22.80 3.31 16.26
C ASN A 130 -22.67 1.99 17.05
N TYR A 131 -21.61 1.80 17.84
CA TYR A 131 -21.47 0.60 18.68
C TYR A 131 -22.58 0.48 19.74
N PHE A 132 -23.09 1.60 20.26
CA PHE A 132 -24.22 1.61 21.19
C PHE A 132 -25.58 1.58 20.49
N LEU A 133 -25.68 2.11 19.26
CA LEU A 133 -26.88 2.02 18.42
C LEU A 133 -27.10 0.60 17.88
N ASP A 134 -26.06 -0.04 17.32
CA ASP A 134 -26.08 -1.40 16.75
C ASP A 134 -26.17 -2.51 17.82
N ASP A 135 -26.79 -2.26 18.98
CA ASP A 135 -26.93 -3.20 20.12
C ASP A 135 -25.64 -3.93 20.53
N LYS A 136 -24.48 -3.32 20.28
CA LYS A 136 -23.14 -3.87 20.54
C LYS A 136 -22.82 -5.12 19.70
N ILE A 137 -23.35 -5.21 18.47
CA ILE A 137 -23.12 -6.31 17.52
C ILE A 137 -21.62 -6.58 17.23
N ASN A 138 -20.79 -5.54 17.23
CA ASN A 138 -19.35 -5.64 17.03
C ASN A 138 -18.62 -5.94 18.35
N LYS A 139 -17.53 -6.72 18.30
CA LYS A 139 -16.78 -7.03 19.54
C LYS A 139 -15.94 -5.85 20.00
N ALA A 140 -16.30 -5.24 21.13
CA ALA A 140 -15.57 -4.14 21.79
C ALA A 140 -14.06 -4.42 21.94
N GLU A 141 -13.72 -5.66 22.30
CA GLU A 141 -12.35 -6.20 22.45
C GLU A 141 -11.46 -6.04 21.20
N ILE A 142 -12.07 -5.86 20.03
CA ILE A 142 -11.39 -5.70 18.74
C ILE A 142 -11.62 -4.27 18.20
N LEU A 143 -12.84 -3.76 18.37
CA LEU A 143 -13.28 -2.45 17.87
C LEU A 143 -12.51 -1.30 18.53
N PHE A 144 -12.49 -1.22 19.86
CA PHE A 144 -11.89 -0.09 20.57
C PHE A 144 -10.35 -0.07 20.54
N PRO A 145 -9.63 -1.20 20.51
CA PRO A 145 -8.21 -1.20 20.15
C PRO A 145 -7.95 -0.68 18.74
N GLY A 146 -8.84 -0.96 17.78
CA GLY A 146 -8.82 -0.35 16.44
C GLY A 146 -8.98 1.18 16.49
N VAL A 147 -9.96 1.69 17.24
CA VAL A 147 -10.12 3.13 17.53
C VAL A 147 -8.85 3.72 18.16
N GLY A 148 -8.20 2.98 19.07
CA GLY A 148 -6.91 3.35 19.66
C GLY A 148 -5.77 3.49 18.65
N CYS A 149 -5.70 2.62 17.64
CA CYS A 149 -4.76 2.76 16.52
C CYS A 149 -5.00 4.05 15.73
N PHE A 150 -6.25 4.48 15.55
CA PHE A 150 -6.58 5.73 14.88
C PHE A 150 -6.18 6.98 15.67
N LEU A 151 -6.29 6.96 17.00
CA LEU A 151 -5.74 8.01 17.86
C LEU A 151 -4.21 8.12 17.72
N ILE A 152 -3.51 6.98 17.68
CA ILE A 152 -2.05 6.93 17.46
C ILE A 152 -1.67 7.47 16.07
N ALA A 153 -2.48 7.21 15.03
CA ALA A 153 -2.27 7.75 13.68
C ALA A 153 -2.36 9.29 13.64
N VAL A 154 -3.26 9.94 14.40
CA VAL A 154 -3.31 11.41 14.49
C VAL A 154 -2.00 12.00 15.01
N CYS A 155 -1.42 11.38 16.05
CA CYS A 155 -0.15 11.81 16.62
C CYS A 155 0.97 11.78 15.57
N PHE A 156 1.08 10.69 14.80
CA PHE A 156 2.08 10.61 13.72
C PHE A 156 1.80 11.57 12.57
N GLY A 157 0.55 11.70 12.11
CA GLY A 157 0.15 12.65 11.06
C GLY A 157 0.48 14.11 11.44
N SER A 158 0.27 14.48 12.70
CA SER A 158 0.59 15.80 13.25
C SER A 158 2.10 16.08 13.25
N VAL A 159 2.92 15.08 13.62
CA VAL A 159 4.40 15.18 13.58
C VAL A 159 4.89 15.31 12.13
N VAL A 160 4.35 14.53 11.20
CA VAL A 160 4.69 14.61 9.77
C VAL A 160 4.30 15.97 9.19
N HIS A 161 3.12 16.51 9.51
CA HIS A 161 2.70 17.84 9.08
C HIS A 161 3.66 18.92 9.58
N SER A 162 4.01 18.91 10.87
CA SER A 162 4.95 19.86 11.48
C SER A 162 6.32 19.83 10.80
N SER A 163 6.83 18.63 10.52
CA SER A 163 8.10 18.44 9.80
C SER A 163 8.05 18.99 8.36
N ASN A 164 6.98 18.71 7.62
CA ASN A 164 6.78 19.20 6.25
C ASN A 164 6.60 20.73 6.20
N ALA A 165 5.87 21.32 7.15
CA ALA A 165 5.72 22.77 7.27
C ALA A 165 7.06 23.48 7.55
N ALA A 166 7.89 22.90 8.42
CA ALA A 166 9.24 23.41 8.71
C ALA A 166 10.17 23.32 7.49
N ASP A 167 10.15 22.22 6.76
CA ASP A 167 10.94 22.02 5.53
C ASP A 167 10.52 22.99 4.40
N ASN A 168 9.22 23.14 4.14
CA ASN A 168 8.72 24.09 3.14
C ASN A 168 9.07 25.55 3.51
N LYS A 169 8.99 25.92 4.79
CA LYS A 169 9.47 27.22 5.28
C LYS A 169 10.98 27.40 5.08
N SER A 170 11.78 26.37 5.33
CA SER A 170 13.22 26.36 5.10
C SER A 170 13.56 26.59 3.62
N LYS A 171 12.88 25.88 2.71
CA LYS A 171 13.02 26.00 1.25
C LYS A 171 12.72 27.42 0.76
N LEU A 172 11.59 28.00 1.17
CA LEU A 172 11.19 29.36 0.79
C LEU A 172 12.13 30.44 1.36
N ASN A 173 12.59 30.28 2.61
CA ASN A 173 13.59 31.17 3.19
C ASN A 173 14.94 31.09 2.48
N GLY A 174 15.40 29.88 2.15
CA GLY A 174 16.65 29.64 1.42
C GLY A 174 16.61 30.24 0.01
N TYR A 175 15.48 30.09 -0.70
CA TYR A 175 15.26 30.76 -1.99
C TYR A 175 15.30 32.28 -1.85
N SER A 176 14.59 32.85 -0.87
CA SER A 176 14.57 34.29 -0.64
C SER A 176 15.95 34.85 -0.30
N THR A 177 16.76 34.11 0.46
CA THR A 177 18.14 34.48 0.82
C THR A 177 19.08 34.39 -0.39
N ASN A 178 18.94 33.36 -1.22
CA ASN A 178 19.74 33.19 -2.43
C ASN A 178 19.36 34.22 -3.49
N TYR A 179 18.08 34.53 -3.68
CA TYR A 179 17.60 35.57 -4.59
C TYR A 179 18.02 36.97 -4.10
N GLY A 180 18.05 37.20 -2.79
CA GLY A 180 18.67 38.39 -2.19
C GLY A 180 20.15 38.51 -2.54
N LYS A 181 20.94 37.44 -2.32
CA LYS A 181 22.38 37.40 -2.67
C LYS A 181 22.65 37.50 -4.17
N GLU A 182 21.82 36.92 -5.02
CA GLU A 182 21.89 37.14 -6.47
C GLU A 182 21.58 38.59 -6.83
N LYS A 183 20.66 39.24 -6.12
CA LYS A 183 20.34 40.65 -6.34
C LYS A 183 21.42 41.60 -5.80
N GLU A 184 22.18 41.19 -4.78
CA GLU A 184 23.42 41.86 -4.35
C GLU A 184 24.58 41.64 -5.34
N LEU A 185 24.80 40.41 -5.82
CA LEU A 185 25.80 40.14 -6.87
C LEU A 185 25.45 40.88 -8.17
N LYS A 186 24.16 40.97 -8.50
CA LYS A 186 23.66 41.74 -9.64
C LYS A 186 23.72 43.25 -9.37
N SER A 187 23.47 43.77 -8.16
CA SER A 187 23.65 45.22 -7.92
C SER A 187 25.12 45.65 -7.95
N ILE A 188 26.05 44.77 -7.57
CA ILE A 188 27.50 44.98 -7.70
C ILE A 188 27.94 44.98 -9.20
N SER A 189 27.33 44.14 -10.04
CA SER A 189 27.69 44.00 -11.47
C SER A 189 26.86 44.84 -12.45
N VAL A 190 25.65 45.27 -12.09
CA VAL A 190 24.75 46.16 -12.87
C VAL A 190 25.04 47.65 -12.59
N SER A 191 26.26 47.95 -12.15
CA SER A 191 26.86 49.29 -12.30
C SER A 191 27.17 49.63 -13.77
N LYS A 192 26.93 48.71 -14.71
CA LYS A 192 26.89 48.96 -16.16
C LYS A 192 25.66 48.34 -16.83
N GLN A 193 25.04 49.14 -17.70
CA GLN A 193 23.97 48.84 -18.67
C GLN A 193 22.61 48.41 -18.08
N ALA A 194 21.57 49.10 -18.54
CA ALA A 194 20.17 48.83 -18.26
C ALA A 194 19.35 48.94 -19.56
N SER A 195 18.36 48.07 -19.74
CA SER A 195 17.09 48.29 -20.47
C SER A 195 16.35 46.95 -20.67
N SER A 196 15.05 46.95 -20.38
CA SER A 196 13.93 46.17 -21.00
C SER A 196 14.09 44.63 -21.20
N ASP A 197 13.05 43.80 -21.38
CA ASP A 197 11.66 43.99 -21.82
C ASP A 197 10.68 43.03 -21.11
N ASP A 198 9.37 43.24 -21.32
CA ASP A 198 8.29 42.31 -20.93
C ASP A 198 8.20 41.06 -21.84
N ALA A 199 7.71 39.94 -21.29
CA ALA A 199 7.26 38.79 -22.08
C ALA A 199 6.12 38.01 -21.40
N LEU A 200 5.03 37.82 -22.15
CA LEU A 200 3.88 36.99 -21.75
C LEU A 200 4.24 35.49 -21.75
N VAL A 201 3.74 34.73 -20.79
CA VAL A 201 3.89 33.25 -20.74
C VAL A 201 2.52 32.59 -20.87
N ASP A 202 2.36 31.83 -21.96
CA ASP A 202 1.14 31.09 -22.30
C ASP A 202 0.96 29.79 -21.49
N SER A 203 -0.29 29.36 -21.33
CA SER A 203 -0.70 28.30 -20.41
C SER A 203 -0.40 26.89 -20.92
N LYS A 204 0.32 26.08 -20.12
CA LYS A 204 0.52 24.64 -20.37
C LYS A 204 0.34 23.82 -19.08
N ASP A 205 -0.28 22.65 -19.20
CA ASP A 205 -0.74 21.90 -18.04
C ASP A 205 0.33 20.92 -17.50
N LEU A 206 1.12 21.40 -16.56
CA LEU A 206 2.36 20.76 -16.10
C LEU A 206 2.22 19.42 -15.34
N GLU A 207 1.02 18.93 -15.05
CA GLU A 207 0.86 17.55 -14.57
C GLU A 207 0.99 16.51 -15.70
N ASN A 208 0.89 16.93 -16.97
CA ASN A 208 1.30 16.09 -18.09
C ASN A 208 2.83 16.06 -18.25
N GLY A 209 3.35 14.87 -18.57
CA GLY A 209 4.79 14.57 -18.59
C GLY A 209 5.59 15.05 -19.80
N ASN A 210 5.07 16.00 -20.60
CA ASN A 210 5.66 16.35 -21.90
C ASN A 210 5.69 17.88 -22.12
N GLY A 211 6.88 18.48 -22.17
CA GLY A 211 7.10 19.91 -22.38
C GLY A 211 8.57 20.31 -22.14
N SER A 212 9.13 21.16 -23.00
CA SER A 212 10.59 21.33 -23.18
C SER A 212 11.13 22.69 -22.68
N LEU A 213 11.04 22.92 -21.38
CA LEU A 213 11.74 23.98 -20.62
C LEU A 213 12.11 23.39 -19.25
N GLU A 214 13.06 23.99 -18.52
CA GLU A 214 13.53 23.44 -17.23
C GLU A 214 12.43 23.50 -16.15
N LYS A 215 11.66 22.42 -16.09
CA LYS A 215 10.48 22.26 -15.25
C LYS A 215 10.88 22.16 -13.78
N ALA A 216 10.39 23.07 -12.95
CA ALA A 216 10.74 23.14 -11.53
C ALA A 216 10.50 21.80 -10.82
N SER A 217 11.57 21.19 -10.32
CA SER A 217 11.50 19.85 -9.73
C SER A 217 10.64 19.86 -8.46
N PHE A 218 9.79 18.84 -8.32
CA PHE A 218 8.78 18.73 -7.27
C PHE A 218 9.37 18.93 -5.87
N GLY A 219 8.71 19.74 -5.04
CA GLY A 219 9.18 20.04 -3.68
C GLY A 219 10.33 21.04 -3.58
N THR A 220 10.74 21.71 -4.67
CA THR A 220 11.61 22.90 -4.61
C THR A 220 10.83 24.18 -4.31
N ALA A 221 11.54 25.24 -3.88
CA ALA A 221 10.92 26.55 -3.65
C ALA A 221 10.27 27.14 -4.91
N HIS A 222 10.89 27.01 -6.09
CA HIS A 222 10.29 27.46 -7.36
C HIS A 222 8.99 26.72 -7.63
N PHE A 223 8.98 25.39 -7.49
CA PHE A 223 7.76 24.58 -7.62
C PHE A 223 6.67 25.00 -6.63
N LEU A 224 7.01 25.32 -5.38
CA LEU A 224 6.04 25.79 -4.38
C LEU A 224 5.45 27.17 -4.73
N ILE A 225 6.27 28.10 -5.24
CA ILE A 225 5.81 29.42 -5.69
C ILE A 225 4.93 29.32 -6.94
N GLU A 226 5.33 28.48 -7.90
CA GLU A 226 4.60 28.23 -9.15
C GLU A 226 3.26 27.53 -8.90
N LEU A 227 3.23 26.57 -7.96
CA LEU A 227 2.01 25.93 -7.47
C LEU A 227 1.08 26.93 -6.76
N GLU A 228 1.62 27.78 -5.87
CA GLU A 228 0.84 28.83 -5.20
C GLU A 228 0.27 29.85 -6.20
N ASN A 229 1.01 30.16 -7.28
CA ASN A 229 0.51 31.01 -8.37
C ASN A 229 -0.63 30.34 -9.15
N LYS A 230 -0.52 29.06 -9.51
CA LYS A 230 -1.51 28.34 -10.33
C LYS A 230 -2.78 27.94 -9.58
N ARG A 231 -2.67 27.53 -8.31
CA ARG A 231 -3.78 26.92 -7.55
C ARG A 231 -4.95 27.88 -7.29
N SER A 232 -6.11 27.33 -6.97
CA SER A 232 -7.37 28.08 -6.77
C SER A 232 -7.52 28.76 -5.41
N ILE A 233 -6.95 28.18 -4.33
CA ILE A 233 -7.01 28.70 -2.96
C ILE A 233 -5.63 29.19 -2.53
N LYS A 234 -5.48 30.50 -2.24
CA LYS A 234 -4.21 31.08 -1.80
C LYS A 234 -4.01 30.94 -0.28
N VAL A 235 -2.91 30.32 0.12
CA VAL A 235 -2.59 29.96 1.51
C VAL A 235 -1.23 30.49 2.01
N PHE A 236 -0.36 31.00 1.14
CA PHE A 236 0.89 31.63 1.57
C PHE A 236 0.59 32.79 2.55
N GLY A 237 1.31 32.81 3.68
CA GLY A 237 1.09 33.78 4.76
C GLY A 237 -0.17 33.56 5.60
N LYS A 238 -0.98 32.51 5.36
CA LYS A 238 -2.15 32.18 6.18
C LYS A 238 -1.77 31.27 7.37
N SER A 239 -2.59 31.30 8.42
CA SER A 239 -2.36 30.50 9.64
C SER A 239 -2.79 29.05 9.46
N THR A 240 -1.89 28.10 9.76
CA THR A 240 -2.16 26.66 9.79
C THR A 240 -3.33 26.30 10.71
N PHE A 241 -3.53 27.05 11.81
CA PHE A 241 -4.64 26.85 12.74
C PHE A 241 -6.02 27.01 12.08
N LEU A 242 -6.15 27.82 11.03
CA LEU A 242 -7.40 27.98 10.30
C LEU A 242 -7.76 26.69 9.53
N GLY A 243 -6.80 26.13 8.79
CA GLY A 243 -6.97 24.85 8.10
C GLY A 243 -7.20 23.68 9.05
N LEU A 244 -6.51 23.68 10.20
CA LEU A 244 -6.71 22.69 11.26
C LEU A 244 -8.11 22.78 11.89
N GLY A 245 -8.62 24.00 12.13
CA GLY A 245 -9.98 24.22 12.62
C GLY A 245 -11.05 23.73 11.64
N ILE A 246 -10.89 24.03 10.33
CA ILE A 246 -11.77 23.51 9.27
C ILE A 246 -11.71 21.98 9.22
N THR A 247 -10.52 21.40 9.41
CA THR A 247 -10.33 19.93 9.47
C THR A 247 -11.07 19.30 10.65
N PHE A 248 -10.95 19.85 11.87
CA PHE A 248 -11.68 19.34 13.03
C PHE A 248 -13.20 19.47 12.88
N PHE A 249 -13.68 20.57 12.29
CA PHE A 249 -15.10 20.71 11.95
C PHE A 249 -15.55 19.64 10.95
N ALA A 250 -14.77 19.39 9.88
CA ALA A 250 -15.09 18.36 8.89
C ALA A 250 -15.13 16.95 9.50
N GLY A 251 -14.14 16.60 10.34
CA GLY A 251 -14.12 15.32 11.06
C GLY A 251 -15.28 15.15 12.04
N PHE A 252 -15.72 16.22 12.71
CA PHE A 252 -16.90 16.20 13.57
C PHE A 252 -18.21 16.07 12.76
N CYS A 253 -18.28 16.65 11.57
CA CYS A 253 -19.37 16.36 10.65
C CYS A 253 -19.38 14.88 10.23
N PHE A 254 -18.21 14.35 9.84
CA PHE A 254 -18.09 12.96 9.43
C PHE A 254 -18.42 11.96 10.56
N SER A 255 -18.15 12.28 11.82
CA SER A 255 -18.54 11.41 12.93
C SER A 255 -20.04 11.33 13.24
N LEU A 256 -20.88 12.14 12.59
CA LEU A 256 -22.32 12.22 12.88
C LEU A 256 -23.23 11.71 11.74
N PHE A 257 -22.77 11.68 10.49
CA PHE A 257 -23.66 11.23 9.39
C PHE A 257 -24.02 9.75 9.50
N SER A 258 -23.08 8.92 9.95
CA SER A 258 -23.25 7.46 10.02
C SER A 258 -24.18 7.05 11.18
N PRO A 259 -24.03 7.59 12.41
CA PRO A 259 -25.07 7.44 13.45
C PRO A 259 -26.46 7.92 13.02
N ALA A 260 -26.57 9.01 12.26
CA ALA A 260 -27.86 9.47 11.71
C ALA A 260 -28.42 8.50 10.66
N PHE A 261 -27.56 7.90 9.82
CA PHE A 261 -27.96 6.87 8.85
C PHE A 261 -28.39 5.55 9.51
N ASN A 262 -27.71 5.18 10.59
CA ASN A 262 -28.06 4.04 11.43
C ASN A 262 -29.46 4.20 12.01
N LEU A 263 -29.72 5.32 12.72
CA LEU A 263 -31.04 5.67 13.23
C LEU A 263 -32.12 5.69 12.14
N ALA A 264 -31.80 6.19 10.94
CA ALA A 264 -32.73 6.16 9.82
C ALA A 264 -33.12 4.74 9.38
N THR A 265 -32.16 3.82 9.30
CA THR A 265 -32.39 2.46 8.75
C THR A 265 -32.83 1.42 9.79
N ASN A 266 -32.46 1.59 11.06
CA ASN A 266 -32.74 0.64 12.14
C ASN A 266 -33.81 1.14 13.15
N ASP A 267 -34.12 2.44 13.19
CA ASP A 267 -35.09 3.07 14.11
C ASP A 267 -34.98 2.62 15.58
N GLN A 268 -33.76 2.58 16.14
CA GLN A 268 -33.51 2.20 17.54
C GLN A 268 -34.13 3.16 18.58
N TRP A 269 -34.74 4.26 18.15
CA TRP A 269 -35.49 5.19 19.00
C TRP A 269 -37.02 5.02 18.86
N HIS A 270 -37.48 4.03 18.09
CA HIS A 270 -38.90 3.68 17.89
C HIS A 270 -39.75 4.90 17.48
N THR A 271 -39.28 5.63 16.47
CA THR A 271 -39.90 6.85 15.96
C THR A 271 -40.94 6.60 14.86
N LEU A 272 -40.92 5.40 14.25
CA LEU A 272 -41.95 4.94 13.31
C LEU A 272 -43.21 4.47 14.05
N LYS A 273 -44.35 4.54 13.35
CA LYS A 273 -45.64 4.03 13.85
C LYS A 273 -45.67 2.50 13.75
N GLU A 274 -46.38 1.84 14.67
CA GLU A 274 -46.58 0.38 14.62
C GLU A 274 -47.09 -0.07 13.24
N GLY A 275 -46.44 -1.09 12.67
CA GLY A 275 -46.76 -1.63 11.35
C GLY A 275 -46.09 -0.93 10.15
N VAL A 276 -45.39 0.20 10.34
CA VAL A 276 -44.56 0.80 9.27
C VAL A 276 -43.22 0.07 9.20
N PRO A 277 -42.80 -0.46 8.02
CA PRO A 277 -41.52 -1.16 7.89
C PRO A 277 -40.33 -0.19 7.92
N HIS A 278 -39.20 -0.66 8.47
CA HIS A 278 -37.96 0.13 8.54
C HIS A 278 -37.48 0.62 7.16
N LEU A 279 -36.82 1.78 7.15
CA LEU A 279 -36.32 2.42 5.95
C LEU A 279 -35.14 1.60 5.37
N SER A 280 -35.21 1.17 4.11
CA SER A 280 -34.10 0.44 3.50
C SER A 280 -32.87 1.33 3.29
N VAL A 281 -31.68 0.71 3.26
CA VAL A 281 -30.43 1.39 2.91
C VAL A 281 -30.53 2.17 1.59
N TYR A 282 -31.24 1.64 0.60
CA TYR A 282 -31.34 2.27 -0.72
C TYR A 282 -32.17 3.56 -0.70
N ILE A 283 -33.33 3.56 -0.04
CA ILE A 283 -34.15 4.76 0.05
C ILE A 283 -33.60 5.76 1.08
N ALA A 284 -33.00 5.28 2.17
CA ALA A 284 -32.22 6.11 3.10
C ALA A 284 -31.07 6.80 2.37
N PHE A 285 -30.27 6.08 1.58
CA PHE A 285 -29.17 6.64 0.80
C PHE A 285 -29.63 7.58 -0.32
N PHE A 286 -30.81 7.35 -0.90
CA PHE A 286 -31.43 8.28 -1.83
C PHE A 286 -31.78 9.62 -1.14
N TYR A 287 -32.55 9.62 -0.04
CA TYR A 287 -32.91 10.86 0.67
C TYR A 287 -31.70 11.59 1.27
N PHE A 288 -30.74 10.84 1.81
CA PHE A 288 -29.43 11.33 2.24
C PHE A 288 -28.70 12.05 1.09
N SER A 289 -28.63 11.44 -0.09
CA SER A 289 -27.96 12.04 -1.25
C SER A 289 -28.70 13.24 -1.83
N VAL A 290 -30.04 13.26 -1.74
CA VAL A 290 -30.86 14.43 -2.09
C VAL A 290 -30.58 15.60 -1.14
N SER A 291 -30.47 15.38 0.18
CA SER A 291 -30.12 16.46 1.10
C SER A 291 -28.67 16.93 0.94
N CYS A 292 -27.72 16.01 0.67
CA CYS A 292 -26.36 16.37 0.24
C CYS A 292 -26.41 17.33 -0.96
N PHE A 293 -27.17 16.96 -2.00
CA PHE A 293 -27.27 17.73 -3.24
C PHE A 293 -27.84 19.14 -3.00
N VAL A 294 -28.96 19.25 -2.27
CA VAL A 294 -29.59 20.55 -1.99
C VAL A 294 -28.63 21.48 -1.22
N VAL A 295 -27.96 20.99 -0.18
CA VAL A 295 -26.99 21.80 0.59
C VAL A 295 -25.78 22.18 -0.27
N ALA A 296 -25.24 21.22 -1.03
CA ALA A 296 -24.11 21.45 -1.92
C ALA A 296 -24.40 22.54 -2.97
N ILE A 297 -25.57 22.48 -3.62
CA ILE A 297 -26.00 23.45 -4.63
C ILE A 297 -26.17 24.84 -3.99
N ILE A 298 -26.90 24.95 -2.86
CA ILE A 298 -27.16 26.24 -2.20
C ILE A 298 -25.84 26.91 -1.77
N LEU A 299 -24.94 26.17 -1.12
CA LEU A 299 -23.67 26.72 -0.64
C LEU A 299 -22.74 27.10 -1.80
N ASN A 300 -22.58 26.25 -2.81
CA ASN A 300 -21.63 26.53 -3.89
C ASN A 300 -22.13 27.57 -4.89
N ILE A 301 -23.44 27.66 -5.14
CA ILE A 301 -24.01 28.82 -5.87
C ILE A 301 -23.80 30.10 -5.06
N SER A 302 -23.96 30.08 -3.74
CA SER A 302 -23.64 31.23 -2.89
C SER A 302 -22.16 31.61 -2.99
N PHE A 303 -21.25 30.63 -3.00
CA PHE A 303 -19.80 30.85 -3.12
C PHE A 303 -19.34 31.30 -4.51
N LEU A 304 -20.15 31.16 -5.58
CA LEU A 304 -19.88 31.84 -6.85
C LEU A 304 -19.87 33.36 -6.67
N PHE A 305 -20.84 33.89 -5.91
CA PHE A 305 -21.08 35.33 -5.75
C PHE A 305 -20.40 35.92 -4.51
N CYS A 306 -20.32 35.15 -3.43
CA CYS A 306 -19.73 35.49 -2.15
C CYS A 306 -18.61 34.48 -1.82
N PRO A 307 -17.45 34.57 -2.48
CA PRO A 307 -16.37 33.60 -2.32
C PRO A 307 -15.78 33.62 -0.90
N VAL A 308 -15.42 32.43 -0.42
CA VAL A 308 -14.91 32.18 0.93
C VAL A 308 -13.40 31.85 0.85
N LEU A 309 -12.66 32.09 1.94
CA LEU A 309 -11.24 31.73 2.10
C LEU A 309 -10.32 32.23 0.96
N ASN A 310 -10.49 33.49 0.54
CA ASN A 310 -9.72 34.15 -0.53
C ASN A 310 -9.81 33.47 -1.92
N THR A 311 -10.84 32.67 -2.20
CA THR A 311 -11.13 32.20 -3.56
C THR A 311 -11.57 33.34 -4.49
N SER A 312 -11.39 33.17 -5.80
CA SER A 312 -11.84 34.15 -6.80
C SER A 312 -13.37 34.12 -6.94
N LYS A 313 -13.98 35.30 -7.07
CA LYS A 313 -15.41 35.46 -7.42
C LYS A 313 -15.66 34.96 -8.84
N SER A 314 -16.81 34.33 -9.07
CA SER A 314 -17.21 33.76 -10.36
C SER A 314 -18.63 34.17 -10.74
N SER A 315 -19.18 33.56 -11.79
CA SER A 315 -20.57 33.71 -12.22
C SER A 315 -21.12 32.39 -12.75
N PHE A 316 -22.45 32.26 -12.77
CA PHE A 316 -23.10 31.06 -13.32
C PHE A 316 -22.76 30.83 -14.81
N LYS A 317 -22.60 31.90 -15.60
CA LYS A 317 -22.13 31.82 -17.00
C LYS A 317 -20.71 31.25 -17.08
N ALA A 318 -19.81 31.71 -16.21
CA ALA A 318 -18.43 31.21 -16.15
C ALA A 318 -18.39 29.71 -15.79
N TYR A 319 -19.17 29.29 -14.79
CA TYR A 319 -19.33 27.87 -14.43
C TYR A 319 -19.84 27.00 -15.59
N LEU A 320 -20.86 27.45 -16.34
CA LEU A 320 -21.36 26.72 -17.50
C LEU A 320 -20.28 26.56 -18.58
N SER A 321 -19.50 27.62 -18.87
CA SER A 321 -18.38 27.56 -19.82
C SER A 321 -17.15 26.81 -19.32
N ASP A 322 -17.03 26.52 -18.03
CA ASP A 322 -15.82 25.93 -17.46
C ASP A 322 -15.78 24.39 -17.62
N TRP A 323 -15.25 23.95 -18.76
CA TRP A 323 -14.98 22.55 -19.07
C TRP A 323 -13.61 22.04 -18.60
N ASN A 324 -12.71 22.91 -18.11
CA ASN A 324 -11.32 22.53 -17.84
C ASN A 324 -11.19 21.69 -16.55
N GLY A 325 -11.28 20.37 -16.71
CA GLY A 325 -11.31 19.42 -15.60
C GLY A 325 -12.70 19.00 -15.13
N ARG A 326 -13.78 19.47 -15.76
CA ARG A 326 -15.17 19.07 -15.46
C ARG A 326 -15.35 17.54 -15.42
N GLY A 327 -14.77 16.81 -16.39
CA GLY A 327 -14.83 15.34 -16.42
C GLY A 327 -14.22 14.65 -15.19
N TRP A 328 -13.17 15.23 -14.60
CA TRP A 328 -12.57 14.72 -13.36
C TRP A 328 -13.43 15.03 -12.14
N ALA A 329 -14.09 16.18 -12.10
CA ALA A 329 -15.02 16.54 -11.04
C ALA A 329 -16.27 15.63 -11.03
N LEU A 330 -16.80 15.34 -12.23
CA LEU A 330 -17.88 14.37 -12.44
C LEU A 330 -17.47 12.93 -12.03
N LEU A 331 -16.22 12.53 -12.34
CA LEU A 331 -15.69 11.24 -11.89
C LEU A 331 -15.57 11.17 -10.36
N ALA A 332 -15.06 12.23 -9.71
CA ALA A 332 -14.94 12.30 -8.26
C ALA A 332 -16.31 12.16 -7.57
N GLY A 333 -17.35 12.79 -8.10
CA GLY A 333 -18.70 12.69 -7.56
C GLY A 333 -19.30 11.31 -7.71
N LEU A 334 -19.14 10.69 -8.88
CA LEU A 334 -19.58 9.32 -9.12
C LEU A 334 -18.88 8.33 -8.19
N LEU A 335 -17.56 8.46 -8.01
CA LEU A 335 -16.78 7.65 -7.07
C LEU A 335 -17.28 7.80 -5.63
N CYS A 336 -17.47 9.03 -5.14
CA CYS A 336 -17.96 9.24 -3.77
C CYS A 336 -19.37 8.65 -3.57
N GLY A 337 -20.27 8.81 -4.54
CA GLY A 337 -21.63 8.27 -4.45
C GLY A 337 -21.67 6.74 -4.43
N PHE A 338 -20.91 6.06 -5.31
CA PHE A 338 -20.78 4.60 -5.23
C PHE A 338 -20.04 4.14 -3.96
N GLY A 339 -19.06 4.92 -3.50
CA GLY A 339 -18.32 4.65 -2.26
C GLY A 339 -19.21 4.66 -1.02
N ASN A 340 -19.97 5.73 -0.80
CA ASN A 340 -20.91 5.85 0.32
C ASN A 340 -22.00 4.77 0.25
N GLY A 341 -22.57 4.53 -0.94
CA GLY A 341 -23.59 3.49 -1.12
C GLY A 341 -23.08 2.09 -0.74
N LEU A 342 -21.86 1.73 -1.17
CA LEU A 342 -21.22 0.46 -0.80
C LEU A 342 -20.83 0.41 0.68
N GLN A 343 -20.45 1.54 1.29
CA GLN A 343 -20.18 1.63 2.73
C GLN A 343 -21.44 1.29 3.53
N PHE A 344 -22.60 1.87 3.17
CA PHE A 344 -23.86 1.59 3.87
C PHE A 344 -24.39 0.17 3.62
N MET A 345 -24.26 -0.37 2.40
CA MET A 345 -24.60 -1.78 2.11
C MET A 345 -23.75 -2.76 2.93
N GLY A 346 -22.46 -2.45 3.14
CA GLY A 346 -21.59 -3.21 4.04
C GLY A 346 -21.97 -3.05 5.52
N GLY A 347 -22.33 -1.83 5.94
CA GLY A 347 -22.72 -1.51 7.31
C GLY A 347 -23.97 -2.23 7.78
N GLN A 348 -25.02 -2.30 6.94
CA GLN A 348 -26.24 -3.06 7.25
C GLN A 348 -25.96 -4.54 7.58
N ALA A 349 -24.89 -5.11 7.02
CA ALA A 349 -24.51 -6.51 7.16
C ALA A 349 -23.46 -6.77 8.26
N ALA A 350 -22.72 -5.74 8.68
CA ALA A 350 -21.55 -5.85 9.57
C ALA A 350 -21.61 -4.97 10.82
N GLY A 351 -22.65 -4.15 10.99
CA GLY A 351 -22.72 -3.02 11.91
C GLY A 351 -22.17 -1.74 11.28
N TYR A 352 -22.85 -0.62 11.45
CA TYR A 352 -22.39 0.68 10.98
C TYR A 352 -21.11 1.12 11.70
N ALA A 353 -20.91 0.68 12.95
CA ALA A 353 -19.67 0.90 13.68
C ALA A 353 -18.44 0.27 12.96
N ALA A 354 -18.62 -0.85 12.26
CA ALA A 354 -17.59 -1.42 11.39
C ALA A 354 -17.47 -0.66 10.05
N ALA A 355 -18.59 -0.18 9.50
CA ALA A 355 -18.57 0.63 8.27
C ALA A 355 -17.87 1.98 8.45
N ASP A 356 -17.83 2.56 9.65
CA ASP A 356 -17.08 3.79 9.94
C ASP A 356 -15.57 3.61 9.74
N ALA A 357 -15.04 2.38 9.86
CA ALA A 357 -13.65 2.09 9.56
C ALA A 357 -13.32 2.23 8.05
N VAL A 358 -14.32 2.31 7.16
CA VAL A 358 -14.13 2.60 5.73
C VAL A 358 -13.72 4.07 5.52
N GLN A 359 -14.29 5.01 6.29
CA GLN A 359 -13.86 6.41 6.33
C GLN A 359 -12.43 6.58 6.88
N ALA A 360 -11.89 5.51 7.46
CA ALA A 360 -10.61 5.51 8.16
C ALA A 360 -9.42 5.11 7.28
N LEU A 361 -9.64 4.76 6.01
CA LEU A 361 -8.58 4.47 5.04
C LEU A 361 -8.69 5.36 3.78
N PRO A 362 -8.23 6.61 3.88
CA PRO A 362 -7.97 7.46 2.72
C PRO A 362 -6.87 6.84 1.86
N LEU A 363 -7.10 6.67 0.55
CA LEU A 363 -6.09 6.17 -0.39
C LEU A 363 -5.17 7.29 -0.89
N ASP A 364 -4.61 8.05 0.04
CA ASP A 364 -3.47 8.96 -0.18
C ASP A 364 -2.23 8.22 -0.75
N PHE A 365 -2.25 6.88 -0.74
CA PHE A 365 -1.30 6.05 -1.46
C PHE A 365 -1.29 6.25 -2.98
N LEU A 366 -2.33 6.85 -3.58
CA LEU A 366 -2.30 7.29 -4.98
C LEU A 366 -1.54 8.62 -5.20
N GLY A 367 -1.26 9.39 -4.13
CA GLY A 367 -0.50 10.65 -4.20
C GLY A 367 0.97 10.54 -3.81
N ILE A 368 1.31 9.62 -2.90
CA ILE A 368 2.67 9.45 -2.35
C ILE A 368 3.13 8.00 -2.54
N PHE A 369 3.28 7.57 -3.79
CA PHE A 369 3.76 6.24 -4.13
C PHE A 369 5.31 6.11 -4.00
N PHE A 370 5.90 6.89 -3.07
CA PHE A 370 7.30 7.37 -3.03
C PHE A 370 7.71 7.91 -1.63
N ASP A 371 8.90 7.79 -1.01
CA ASP A 371 10.17 7.05 -1.23
C ASP A 371 10.53 6.19 0.03
N ARG A 372 11.59 5.36 0.05
CA ARG A 372 11.57 4.09 0.82
C ARG A 372 12.80 3.65 1.67
N SER A 373 12.66 3.72 3.02
CA SER A 373 12.95 2.74 4.14
C SER A 373 14.22 1.80 4.16
N ILE A 374 14.64 1.04 5.25
CA ILE A 374 15.88 0.15 5.42
C ILE A 374 15.84 -0.81 6.69
N SER A 375 16.49 -2.04 6.79
CA SER A 375 17.21 -2.70 8.00
C SER A 375 17.49 -4.28 8.04
N ARG A 376 18.28 -4.86 9.02
CA ARG A 376 18.19 -6.19 9.82
C ARG A 376 19.30 -7.34 9.97
N LYS A 377 19.25 -8.17 11.07
CA LYS A 377 19.59 -9.64 11.39
C LYS A 377 20.15 -9.90 12.84
N LYS A 378 20.24 -11.07 13.54
CA LYS A 378 19.88 -12.56 13.55
C LYS A 378 20.40 -13.14 14.93
N GLY A 379 20.20 -14.34 15.54
CA GLY A 379 19.35 -15.57 15.46
C GLY A 379 20.14 -16.93 15.42
N PHE A 380 19.89 -17.92 16.31
CA PHE A 380 20.53 -19.27 16.33
C PHE A 380 19.59 -20.43 16.83
N LEU A 381 19.78 -21.72 16.43
CA LEU A 381 18.72 -22.78 16.45
C LEU A 381 19.18 -24.29 16.40
N PRO A 382 18.72 -25.20 17.31
CA PRO A 382 18.73 -26.71 17.21
C PRO A 382 17.32 -27.35 17.47
N SER A 383 16.96 -28.66 17.47
CA SER A 383 17.53 -30.05 17.37
C SER A 383 16.45 -31.05 16.83
N TRP A 384 16.60 -32.41 16.82
CA TRP A 384 15.76 -33.32 15.97
C TRP A 384 15.35 -34.76 16.40
N GLY A 385 14.21 -35.22 15.84
CA GLY A 385 13.65 -36.59 15.73
C GLY A 385 12.10 -36.58 15.66
N LEU A 386 11.32 -37.56 15.13
CA LEU A 386 11.50 -38.74 14.24
C LEU A 386 10.11 -39.06 13.57
N LEU A 387 9.97 -40.00 12.60
CA LEU A 387 8.85 -39.99 11.62
C LEU A 387 7.76 -41.11 11.66
N LYS A 388 6.51 -40.67 11.45
CA LYS A 388 5.44 -41.31 10.64
C LYS A 388 5.08 -40.33 9.48
N MET A 389 3.95 -40.52 8.76
CA MET A 389 3.37 -39.53 7.84
C MET A 389 3.44 -38.13 8.44
N TYR A 390 4.26 -37.24 7.87
CA TYR A 390 4.75 -36.05 8.59
C TYR A 390 3.85 -34.82 8.46
N VAL A 391 2.55 -35.04 8.73
CA VAL A 391 1.71 -33.95 9.25
C VAL A 391 2.34 -33.50 10.56
N VAL A 392 2.59 -32.21 10.70
CA VAL A 392 3.34 -31.67 11.85
C VAL A 392 2.39 -31.47 13.03
N GLU A 393 1.95 -32.59 13.62
CA GLU A 393 0.96 -32.65 14.70
C GLU A 393 1.45 -32.08 16.04
N SER A 394 2.73 -31.67 16.15
CA SER A 394 3.25 -31.03 17.36
C SER A 394 3.53 -29.54 17.14
N LYS A 395 3.05 -28.70 18.06
CA LYS A 395 3.38 -27.26 18.09
C LYS A 395 4.89 -26.99 18.08
N GLY A 396 5.70 -27.86 18.70
CA GLY A 396 7.17 -27.76 18.64
C GLY A 396 7.73 -27.95 17.22
N GLY A 397 7.27 -28.98 16.50
CA GLY A 397 7.62 -29.20 15.10
C GLY A 397 7.16 -28.06 14.19
N ALA A 398 5.96 -27.52 14.41
CA ALA A 398 5.43 -26.42 13.61
C ALA A 398 6.32 -25.16 13.75
N ILE A 399 6.77 -24.88 14.97
CA ILE A 399 7.71 -23.79 15.27
C ILE A 399 9.08 -24.05 14.63
N ALA A 400 9.58 -25.28 14.64
CA ALA A 400 10.81 -25.63 13.94
C ALA A 400 10.70 -25.43 12.41
N CYS A 401 9.58 -25.82 11.80
CA CYS A 401 9.28 -25.56 10.38
C CYS A 401 9.23 -24.06 10.08
N MET A 402 8.55 -23.26 10.90
CA MET A 402 8.50 -21.80 10.72
C MET A 402 9.88 -21.13 10.89
N LEU A 403 10.67 -21.51 11.89
CA LEU A 403 12.01 -20.94 12.08
C LEU A 403 13.00 -21.36 10.99
N LEU A 404 12.86 -22.56 10.43
CA LEU A 404 13.62 -23.00 9.27
C LEU A 404 13.15 -22.28 7.99
N ALA A 405 11.84 -22.13 7.78
CA ALA A 405 11.28 -21.35 6.68
C ALA A 405 11.81 -19.90 6.68
N LEU A 406 11.83 -19.24 7.85
CA LEU A 406 12.44 -17.92 8.06
C LEU A 406 13.92 -17.89 7.63
N LEU A 407 14.68 -18.96 7.90
CA LEU A 407 16.08 -19.08 7.50
C LEU A 407 16.27 -19.22 5.98
N LEU A 408 15.43 -20.00 5.31
CA LEU A 408 15.53 -20.23 3.87
C LEU A 408 14.96 -19.04 3.08
N LEU A 409 13.75 -18.59 3.43
CA LEU A 409 13.04 -17.49 2.77
C LEU A 409 13.73 -16.14 2.92
N GLY A 410 14.46 -15.90 4.01
CA GLY A 410 15.28 -14.69 4.15
C GLY A 410 16.66 -14.77 3.49
N THR A 411 17.10 -15.96 3.06
CA THR A 411 18.43 -16.14 2.44
C THR A 411 18.41 -15.99 0.92
N TRP A 412 17.40 -16.54 0.22
CA TRP A 412 17.30 -16.40 -1.25
C TRP A 412 17.28 -14.94 -1.77
N PRO A 413 16.68 -13.93 -1.09
CA PRO A 413 16.67 -12.55 -1.54
C PRO A 413 18.07 -11.96 -1.66
N ALA A 414 18.97 -12.35 -0.74
CA ALA A 414 20.36 -11.92 -0.76
C ALA A 414 21.15 -12.57 -1.89
N ILE A 415 20.88 -13.84 -2.21
CA ILE A 415 21.54 -14.53 -3.32
C ILE A 415 21.13 -13.92 -4.67
N VAL A 416 19.84 -13.61 -4.86
CA VAL A 416 19.37 -12.92 -6.08
C VAL A 416 19.92 -11.49 -6.16
N THR A 417 20.01 -10.77 -5.04
CA THR A 417 20.64 -9.44 -4.98
C THR A 417 22.15 -9.49 -5.30
N LEU A 418 22.86 -10.53 -4.86
CA LEU A 418 24.28 -10.77 -5.18
C LEU A 418 24.47 -10.94 -6.69
N LEU A 419 23.60 -11.70 -7.35
CA LEU A 419 23.66 -11.92 -8.80
C LEU A 419 23.36 -10.65 -9.61
N GLU A 420 22.39 -9.85 -9.17
CA GLU A 420 22.09 -8.52 -9.72
C GLU A 420 23.33 -7.61 -9.65
N ARG A 421 23.99 -7.53 -8.47
CA ARG A 421 25.21 -6.71 -8.25
C ARG A 421 26.41 -7.17 -9.05
N ARG A 422 26.50 -8.47 -9.35
CA ARG A 422 27.51 -9.08 -10.24
C ARG A 422 27.27 -8.81 -11.72
N GLY A 423 26.08 -8.32 -12.09
CA GLY A 423 25.70 -8.01 -13.47
C GLY A 423 24.92 -9.11 -14.19
N ARG A 424 24.54 -10.22 -13.52
CA ARG A 424 23.66 -11.25 -14.13
C ARG A 424 22.28 -10.63 -14.35
N LEU A 425 21.70 -10.83 -15.54
CA LEU A 425 20.41 -10.24 -15.87
C LEU A 425 19.29 -10.75 -14.92
N PRO A 426 18.38 -9.86 -14.45
CA PRO A 426 17.28 -10.25 -13.58
C PRO A 426 16.42 -11.37 -14.19
N GLN A 427 16.12 -11.28 -15.49
CA GLN A 427 15.34 -12.25 -16.25
C GLN A 427 15.97 -13.65 -16.24
N HIS A 428 17.29 -13.74 -16.49
CA HIS A 428 18.03 -15.00 -16.46
C HIS A 428 18.02 -15.60 -15.06
N THR A 429 18.26 -14.76 -14.05
CA THR A 429 18.26 -15.14 -12.64
C THR A 429 16.90 -15.65 -12.19
N TYR A 430 15.81 -15.01 -12.62
CA TYR A 430 14.45 -15.40 -12.22
C TYR A 430 13.96 -16.67 -12.96
N LEU A 431 14.38 -16.87 -14.22
CA LEU A 431 14.11 -18.12 -14.96
C LEU A 431 14.78 -19.33 -14.29
N ASP A 432 16.07 -19.22 -13.94
CA ASP A 432 16.77 -20.29 -13.19
C ASP A 432 16.11 -20.54 -11.81
N TYR A 433 15.77 -19.46 -11.09
CA TYR A 433 15.10 -19.51 -9.78
C TYR A 433 13.70 -20.15 -9.82
N THR A 434 12.88 -19.85 -10.83
CA THR A 434 11.48 -20.36 -10.84
C THR A 434 11.42 -21.85 -11.13
N ILE A 435 12.33 -22.36 -11.98
CA ILE A 435 12.47 -23.80 -12.26
C ILE A 435 12.72 -24.59 -10.96
N THR A 436 13.66 -24.15 -10.13
CA THR A 436 13.98 -24.87 -8.89
C THR A 436 13.02 -24.58 -7.74
N ASN A 437 12.36 -23.42 -7.72
CA ASN A 437 11.25 -23.17 -6.80
C ASN A 437 10.10 -24.16 -7.05
N PHE A 438 9.75 -24.42 -8.32
CA PHE A 438 8.77 -25.45 -8.67
C PHE A 438 9.29 -26.86 -8.35
N LEU A 439 10.54 -27.18 -8.70
CA LEU A 439 11.13 -28.49 -8.39
C LEU A 439 11.09 -28.83 -6.90
N ALA A 440 11.33 -27.86 -6.01
CA ALA A 440 11.23 -28.07 -4.57
C ALA A 440 9.78 -28.39 -4.11
N ALA A 441 8.77 -27.82 -4.77
CA ALA A 441 7.37 -28.16 -4.53
C ALA A 441 6.99 -29.55 -5.08
N VAL A 442 7.50 -29.92 -6.26
CA VAL A 442 7.37 -31.28 -6.81
C VAL A 442 8.00 -32.31 -5.88
N ILE A 443 9.21 -32.04 -5.37
CA ILE A 443 9.88 -32.88 -4.37
C ILE A 443 8.99 -33.00 -3.12
N ILE A 444 8.56 -31.89 -2.53
CA ILE A 444 7.71 -31.92 -1.32
C ILE A 444 6.42 -32.71 -1.53
N ALA A 445 5.77 -32.57 -2.69
CA ALA A 445 4.56 -33.32 -3.01
C ALA A 445 4.82 -34.84 -3.06
N PHE A 446 5.77 -35.28 -3.88
CA PHE A 446 6.08 -36.70 -4.03
C PHE A 446 6.83 -37.32 -2.81
N THR A 447 7.48 -36.53 -1.95
CA THR A 447 8.16 -37.05 -0.74
C THR A 447 7.35 -36.96 0.54
N PHE A 448 6.30 -36.14 0.63
CA PHE A 448 5.50 -36.01 1.86
C PHE A 448 3.98 -36.22 1.64
N GLY A 449 3.45 -35.91 0.45
CA GLY A 449 2.06 -36.21 0.10
C GLY A 449 1.80 -37.70 -0.16
N GLU A 450 2.84 -38.47 -0.50
CA GLU A 450 2.78 -39.92 -0.77
C GLU A 450 3.16 -40.79 0.45
N ILE A 451 3.61 -40.20 1.57
CA ILE A 451 3.94 -40.99 2.78
C ILE A 451 2.65 -41.30 3.54
N GLY A 452 1.99 -42.38 3.16
CA GLY A 452 0.82 -42.91 3.82
C GLY A 452 0.20 -44.07 3.04
N LYS A 453 -0.95 -44.53 3.49
CA LYS A 453 -1.95 -45.10 2.57
C LYS A 453 -3.09 -44.10 2.53
N GLY A 454 -3.58 -43.73 1.34
CA GLY A 454 -4.81 -42.99 1.20
C GLY A 454 -5.95 -43.62 2.02
N THR A 455 -6.72 -42.78 2.70
CA THR A 455 -7.91 -43.18 3.46
C THR A 455 -9.05 -42.23 3.12
N THR A 456 -10.29 -42.68 3.25
CA THR A 456 -11.49 -41.93 2.82
C THR A 456 -11.70 -40.56 3.48
N GLY A 457 -10.95 -40.21 4.54
CA GLY A 457 -10.89 -38.86 5.11
C GLY A 457 -9.55 -38.12 4.92
N LYS A 458 -8.50 -38.81 4.48
CA LYS A 458 -7.15 -38.27 4.19
C LYS A 458 -6.58 -39.03 2.97
N PRO A 459 -6.98 -38.67 1.74
CA PRO A 459 -6.38 -39.19 0.50
C PRO A 459 -4.93 -38.75 0.33
N ASP A 460 -4.14 -39.50 -0.44
CA ASP A 460 -2.76 -39.14 -0.81
C ASP A 460 -2.70 -38.16 -2.00
N PHE A 461 -1.50 -37.69 -2.35
CA PHE A 461 -1.32 -36.64 -3.35
C PHE A 461 -1.74 -37.08 -4.77
N LEU A 462 -1.41 -38.31 -5.18
CA LEU A 462 -1.89 -38.88 -6.43
C LEU A 462 -3.42 -39.08 -6.43
N GLU A 463 -4.02 -39.56 -5.34
CA GLU A 463 -5.48 -39.68 -5.23
C GLU A 463 -6.16 -38.30 -5.35
N GLN A 464 -5.64 -37.26 -4.67
CA GLN A 464 -6.20 -35.90 -4.73
C GLN A 464 -6.10 -35.21 -6.10
N ILE A 465 -5.16 -35.60 -6.97
CA ILE A 465 -5.10 -35.09 -8.35
C ILE A 465 -6.30 -35.58 -9.18
N SER A 466 -6.89 -36.73 -8.84
CA SER A 466 -8.03 -37.31 -9.56
C SER A 466 -9.41 -36.81 -9.08
N GLN A 467 -9.47 -36.01 -8.01
CA GLN A 467 -10.70 -35.59 -7.34
C GLN A 467 -11.25 -34.25 -7.84
N ASP A 468 -12.56 -34.04 -7.73
CA ASP A 468 -13.25 -32.80 -8.12
C ASP A 468 -13.13 -31.70 -7.05
N ASN A 469 -11.91 -31.22 -6.83
CA ASN A 469 -11.53 -30.21 -5.84
C ASN A 469 -11.13 -28.85 -6.48
N TRP A 470 -11.66 -28.58 -7.67
CA TRP A 470 -11.36 -27.38 -8.48
C TRP A 470 -11.45 -26.03 -7.74
N PRO A 471 -12.42 -25.76 -6.86
CA PRO A 471 -12.46 -24.50 -6.08
C PRO A 471 -11.20 -24.28 -5.24
N SER A 472 -10.77 -25.30 -4.48
CA SER A 472 -9.52 -25.28 -3.72
C SER A 472 -8.28 -25.14 -4.60
N ILE A 473 -8.25 -25.81 -5.77
CA ILE A 473 -7.16 -25.63 -6.75
C ILE A 473 -7.10 -24.17 -7.22
N MET A 474 -8.23 -23.54 -7.52
CA MET A 474 -8.26 -22.14 -7.97
C MET A 474 -7.76 -21.18 -6.89
N PHE A 475 -8.08 -21.38 -5.61
CA PHE A 475 -7.52 -20.58 -4.52
C PHE A 475 -6.01 -20.81 -4.35
N ALA A 476 -5.52 -22.05 -4.45
CA ALA A 476 -4.08 -22.34 -4.42
C ALA A 476 -3.35 -21.66 -5.59
N MET A 477 -3.89 -21.77 -6.80
CA MET A 477 -3.33 -21.14 -8.00
C MET A 477 -3.35 -19.61 -7.92
N ALA A 478 -4.40 -19.00 -7.36
CA ALA A 478 -4.45 -17.56 -7.12
C ALA A 478 -3.37 -17.09 -6.13
N GLY A 479 -3.16 -17.83 -5.03
CA GLY A 479 -2.06 -17.58 -4.11
C GLY A 479 -0.69 -17.63 -4.79
N GLY A 480 -0.47 -18.62 -5.67
CA GLY A 480 0.77 -18.76 -6.43
C GLY A 480 1.03 -17.60 -7.41
N VAL A 481 -0.02 -17.09 -8.05
CA VAL A 481 0.03 -15.87 -8.88
C VAL A 481 0.45 -14.67 -8.04
N PHE A 482 -0.17 -14.46 -6.88
CA PHE A 482 0.15 -13.36 -5.97
C PHE A 482 1.61 -13.42 -5.45
N LEU A 483 2.11 -14.61 -5.05
CA LEU A 483 3.50 -14.78 -4.65
C LEU A 483 4.47 -14.49 -5.82
N SER A 484 4.17 -14.97 -7.03
CA SER A 484 5.01 -14.77 -8.21
C SER A 484 5.14 -13.29 -8.59
N LEU A 485 4.02 -12.55 -8.64
CA LEU A 485 3.99 -11.11 -8.87
C LEU A 485 4.76 -10.33 -7.79
N GLY A 486 4.62 -10.71 -6.52
CA GLY A 486 5.36 -10.12 -5.41
C GLY A 486 6.87 -10.36 -5.52
N ASN A 487 7.30 -11.60 -5.73
CA ASN A 487 8.71 -11.98 -5.84
C ASN A 487 9.38 -11.31 -7.04
N LEU A 488 8.72 -11.31 -8.20
CA LEU A 488 9.25 -10.71 -9.43
C LEU A 488 9.38 -9.19 -9.29
N SER A 489 8.37 -8.52 -8.73
CA SER A 489 8.42 -7.07 -8.46
C SER A 489 9.52 -6.72 -7.46
N THR A 490 9.66 -7.51 -6.39
CA THR A 490 10.68 -7.27 -5.35
C THR A 490 12.11 -7.47 -5.88
N GLN A 491 12.32 -8.33 -6.89
CA GLN A 491 13.62 -8.46 -7.56
C GLN A 491 14.06 -7.14 -8.19
N TYR A 492 13.20 -6.49 -8.98
CA TYR A 492 13.52 -5.21 -9.61
C TYR A 492 13.63 -4.06 -8.61
N ALA A 493 12.86 -4.11 -7.51
CA ALA A 493 12.95 -3.14 -6.43
C ALA A 493 14.36 -3.02 -5.82
N TRP A 494 15.07 -4.16 -5.62
CA TRP A 494 16.41 -4.19 -5.01
C TRP A 494 17.48 -3.37 -5.75
N ALA A 495 17.23 -3.00 -7.01
CA ALA A 495 18.05 -2.05 -7.73
C ALA A 495 17.94 -0.62 -7.18
N TYR A 496 16.71 -0.14 -7.06
CA TYR A 496 16.36 1.24 -6.71
C TYR A 496 16.50 1.51 -5.21
N VAL A 497 16.21 0.48 -4.41
CA VAL A 497 15.90 0.57 -2.99
C VAL A 497 16.50 -0.68 -2.36
N SER A 498 17.42 -0.54 -1.38
CA SER A 498 18.26 -1.67 -0.93
C SER A 498 17.49 -2.91 -0.42
N LEU A 499 18.16 -4.07 -0.41
CA LEU A 499 17.56 -5.35 0.00
C LEU A 499 16.86 -5.26 1.35
N SER A 500 17.54 -4.61 2.29
CA SER A 500 17.11 -4.34 3.65
C SER A 500 15.82 -3.55 3.77
N VAL A 501 15.54 -2.70 2.78
CA VAL A 501 14.29 -1.94 2.70
C VAL A 501 13.15 -2.83 2.27
N ALA A 502 13.42 -3.49 1.15
CA ALA A 502 12.39 -3.87 0.20
C ALA A 502 11.52 -4.93 0.86
N VAL A 503 12.24 -5.90 1.41
CA VAL A 503 11.72 -7.02 2.18
C VAL A 503 11.11 -6.55 3.51
N VAL A 504 11.58 -5.47 4.17
CA VAL A 504 10.95 -4.97 5.42
C VAL A 504 9.51 -4.51 5.19
N ILE A 505 9.26 -3.52 4.32
CA ILE A 505 7.87 -3.06 4.10
C ILE A 505 7.03 -4.14 3.43
N CYS A 506 7.58 -4.93 2.48
CA CYS A 506 6.85 -6.07 1.92
C CYS A 506 6.30 -6.97 3.03
N CYS A 507 7.18 -7.42 3.93
CA CYS A 507 6.79 -8.30 5.01
C CYS A 507 5.87 -7.64 6.05
N SER A 508 6.05 -6.34 6.35
CA SER A 508 5.10 -5.63 7.21
C SER A 508 3.72 -5.49 6.57
N MET A 509 3.60 -5.39 5.24
CA MET A 509 2.30 -5.48 4.57
C MET A 509 1.70 -6.89 4.66
N VAL A 510 2.50 -7.95 4.52
CA VAL A 510 2.00 -9.33 4.72
C VAL A 510 1.50 -9.56 6.14
N VAL A 511 2.22 -9.06 7.16
CA VAL A 511 1.79 -9.27 8.56
C VAL A 511 0.65 -8.34 8.99
N VAL A 512 0.53 -7.14 8.43
CA VAL A 512 -0.61 -6.25 8.77
C VAL A 512 -1.90 -6.73 8.09
N ILE A 513 -1.84 -7.10 6.81
CA ILE A 513 -3.02 -7.48 6.03
C ILE A 513 -3.25 -8.98 6.04
N GLY A 514 -2.24 -9.78 5.66
CA GLY A 514 -2.31 -11.23 5.53
C GLY A 514 -2.59 -11.95 6.85
N THR A 515 -1.89 -11.60 7.94
CA THR A 515 -2.14 -12.19 9.27
C THR A 515 -3.52 -11.84 9.81
N THR A 516 -4.00 -10.62 9.56
CA THR A 516 -5.36 -10.20 9.96
C THR A 516 -6.41 -10.99 9.20
N LEU A 517 -6.26 -11.17 7.89
CA LEU A 517 -7.14 -12.02 7.07
C LEU A 517 -7.07 -13.49 7.52
N ASN A 518 -5.87 -14.05 7.67
CA ASN A 518 -5.65 -15.42 8.14
C ASN A 518 -6.26 -15.67 9.53
N TYR A 519 -6.22 -14.71 10.45
CA TYR A 519 -6.82 -14.85 11.78
C TYR A 519 -8.35 -14.97 11.73
N PHE A 520 -9.01 -14.29 10.78
CA PHE A 520 -10.45 -14.45 10.56
C PHE A 520 -10.81 -15.68 9.73
N LEU A 521 -9.92 -16.16 8.86
CA LEU A 521 -10.07 -17.41 8.10
C LEU A 521 -9.81 -18.66 8.97
N ASP A 522 -8.84 -18.63 9.88
CA ASP A 522 -8.53 -19.75 10.79
C ASP A 522 -9.46 -19.80 12.02
N ASP A 523 -10.73 -19.38 11.92
CA ASP A 523 -11.71 -19.37 13.02
C ASP A 523 -11.21 -18.76 14.35
N ARG A 524 -10.21 -17.86 14.29
CA ARG A 524 -9.56 -17.25 15.45
C ARG A 524 -8.81 -18.27 16.34
N ILE A 525 -8.27 -19.35 15.75
CA ILE A 525 -7.42 -20.36 16.41
C ILE A 525 -6.22 -19.73 17.16
N ASN A 526 -5.70 -18.61 16.67
CA ASN A 526 -4.58 -17.88 17.28
C ASN A 526 -5.04 -16.90 18.38
N LYS A 527 -4.28 -16.80 19.47
CA LYS A 527 -4.64 -15.92 20.60
C LYS A 527 -4.51 -14.44 20.21
N ALA A 528 -5.64 -13.77 19.96
CA ALA A 528 -5.71 -12.37 19.53
C ALA A 528 -4.90 -11.40 20.40
N GLU A 529 -5.01 -11.53 21.73
CA GLU A 529 -4.28 -10.78 22.76
C GLU A 529 -2.75 -10.81 22.58
N ILE A 530 -2.23 -11.85 21.93
CA ILE A 530 -0.80 -12.05 21.69
C ILE A 530 -0.47 -11.76 20.21
N LEU A 531 -1.34 -12.19 19.29
CA LEU A 531 -1.16 -12.03 17.85
C LEU A 531 -1.04 -10.54 17.45
N PHE A 532 -2.01 -9.71 17.87
CA PHE A 532 -2.07 -8.32 17.41
C PHE A 532 -0.96 -7.41 17.97
N PRO A 533 -0.47 -7.57 19.21
CA PRO A 533 0.79 -6.94 19.63
C PRO A 533 1.99 -7.35 18.77
N GLY A 534 2.04 -8.60 18.29
CA GLY A 534 3.06 -9.06 17.33
C GLY A 534 3.00 -8.32 15.99
N VAL A 535 1.78 -8.12 15.45
CA VAL A 535 1.53 -7.27 14.28
C VAL A 535 1.92 -5.81 14.56
N GLY A 536 1.61 -5.31 15.76
CA GLY A 536 2.04 -3.99 16.24
C GLY A 536 3.56 -3.81 16.25
N CYS A 537 4.33 -4.84 16.60
CA CYS A 537 5.79 -4.82 16.47
C CYS A 537 6.26 -4.75 15.01
N PHE A 538 5.57 -5.39 14.04
CA PHE A 538 5.84 -5.21 12.60
C PHE A 538 5.55 -3.77 12.12
N LEU A 539 4.60 -3.07 12.73
CA LEU A 539 4.31 -1.64 12.48
C LEU A 539 5.36 -0.71 13.09
N ILE A 540 5.70 -0.86 14.38
CA ILE A 540 6.79 -0.09 15.01
C ILE A 540 8.09 -0.24 14.20
N ALA A 541 8.35 -1.46 13.74
CA ALA A 541 9.53 -1.75 12.96
C ALA A 541 9.46 -1.24 11.51
N ILE A 542 8.28 -1.05 10.90
CA ILE A 542 8.15 -0.36 9.60
C ILE A 542 8.53 1.13 9.74
N CYS A 543 8.14 1.77 10.84
CA CYS A 543 8.44 3.18 11.11
C CYS A 543 9.94 3.37 11.36
N LEU A 544 10.53 2.53 12.21
CA LEU A 544 11.98 2.52 12.45
C LEU A 544 12.78 2.21 11.16
N ALA A 545 12.21 1.44 10.23
CA ALA A 545 12.83 1.17 8.93
C ALA A 545 12.86 2.43 8.05
N SER A 546 11.76 3.18 8.02
CA SER A 546 11.64 4.44 7.29
C SER A 546 12.62 5.49 7.80
N VAL A 547 12.80 5.59 9.13
CA VAL A 547 13.84 6.43 9.77
C VAL A 547 15.25 5.99 9.34
N LEU A 548 15.51 4.69 9.23
CA LEU A 548 16.84 4.19 8.88
C LEU A 548 17.25 4.51 7.43
N HIS A 549 16.29 4.78 6.53
CA HIS A 549 16.59 5.21 5.16
C HIS A 549 17.11 6.62 5.08
N SER A 550 16.36 7.61 5.59
CA SER A 550 16.78 9.00 5.54
C SER A 550 18.16 9.18 6.20
N LEU A 551 18.48 8.37 7.20
CA LEU A 551 19.82 8.27 7.78
C LEU A 551 20.88 7.70 6.82
N ASN A 552 20.70 6.51 6.24
CA ASN A 552 21.73 5.90 5.38
C ASN A 552 21.80 6.51 3.97
N GLU A 553 20.70 7.02 3.43
CA GLU A 553 20.68 7.80 2.18
C GLU A 553 21.43 9.11 2.39
N ALA A 554 21.21 9.81 3.50
CA ALA A 554 22.02 10.97 3.88
C ALA A 554 23.50 10.60 4.10
N ASP A 555 23.81 9.48 4.76
CA ASP A 555 25.19 9.00 4.91
C ASP A 555 25.85 8.73 3.54
N ASN A 556 25.12 8.09 2.60
CA ASN A 556 25.63 7.79 1.26
C ASN A 556 25.79 9.06 0.41
N LYS A 557 24.85 9.99 0.49
CA LYS A 557 24.90 11.31 -0.15
C LYS A 557 26.05 12.16 0.41
N ALA A 558 26.30 12.11 1.71
CA ALA A 558 27.46 12.74 2.35
C ALA A 558 28.80 12.11 1.91
N LYS A 559 28.88 10.77 1.81
CA LYS A 559 30.04 10.07 1.26
C LYS A 559 30.32 10.49 -0.19
N LEU A 560 29.30 10.56 -1.05
CA LEU A 560 29.43 11.00 -2.45
C LEU A 560 29.83 12.49 -2.55
N ASN A 561 29.16 13.38 -1.82
CA ASN A 561 29.44 14.82 -1.85
C ASN A 561 30.84 15.17 -1.33
N SER A 562 31.32 14.47 -0.28
CA SER A 562 32.68 14.66 0.23
C SER A 562 33.75 14.16 -0.75
N TYR A 563 33.51 13.03 -1.43
CA TYR A 563 34.40 12.52 -2.48
C TYR A 563 34.50 13.48 -3.68
N SER A 564 33.36 13.97 -4.20
CA SER A 564 33.35 14.95 -5.30
C SER A 564 33.98 16.28 -4.91
N THR A 565 33.82 16.71 -3.65
CA THR A 565 34.49 17.91 -3.12
C THR A 565 36.00 17.72 -3.03
N THR A 566 36.46 16.53 -2.63
CA THR A 566 37.89 16.20 -2.52
C THR A 566 38.55 16.15 -3.90
N LYS A 567 37.97 15.45 -4.89
CA LYS A 567 38.50 15.47 -6.27
C LYS A 567 38.59 16.88 -6.85
N ARG A 568 37.55 17.71 -6.67
CA ARG A 568 37.56 19.14 -7.07
C ARG A 568 38.68 19.95 -6.39
N LYS A 569 38.99 19.68 -5.12
CA LYS A 569 40.10 20.34 -4.40
C LYS A 569 41.48 19.87 -4.86
N ASN A 570 41.59 18.63 -5.34
CA ASN A 570 42.86 18.04 -5.78
C ASN A 570 43.23 18.39 -7.24
N GLY A 571 42.42 19.20 -7.94
CA GLY A 571 42.68 19.59 -9.34
C GLY A 571 42.39 18.49 -10.37
N GLU A 572 41.88 17.33 -9.96
CA GLU A 572 41.50 16.25 -10.86
C GLU A 572 40.16 16.57 -11.54
N GLU A 573 40.17 16.71 -12.88
CA GLU A 573 38.92 16.76 -13.64
C GLU A 573 38.16 15.44 -13.50
N LEU A 574 37.14 15.45 -12.64
CA LEU A 574 36.07 14.48 -12.70
C LEU A 574 35.28 14.75 -14.00
N LYS A 575 35.63 14.03 -15.08
CA LYS A 575 34.85 13.93 -16.33
C LYS A 575 33.37 13.93 -15.95
N SER A 576 32.63 14.93 -16.43
CA SER A 576 31.35 15.30 -15.82
C SER A 576 30.42 14.09 -15.71
N ILE A 577 29.87 13.85 -14.52
CA ILE A 577 28.82 12.84 -14.31
C ILE A 577 27.49 13.42 -14.82
N SER A 578 27.47 13.75 -16.11
CA SER A 578 26.27 13.92 -16.92
C SER A 578 25.68 12.52 -17.11
N LEU A 579 24.90 12.08 -16.12
CA LEU A 579 24.23 10.78 -16.05
C LEU A 579 23.04 10.67 -17.04
N SER A 580 23.12 11.39 -18.16
CA SER A 580 22.20 11.40 -19.28
C SER A 580 22.98 11.67 -20.57
N LYS A 581 22.68 10.89 -21.62
CA LYS A 581 23.27 10.96 -22.97
C LYS A 581 24.80 10.75 -23.09
N GLN A 582 25.25 9.50 -22.92
CA GLN A 582 26.10 8.92 -23.97
C GLN A 582 25.89 7.40 -24.07
N ALA A 583 25.53 6.94 -25.26
CA ALA A 583 25.28 5.54 -25.59
C ALA A 583 25.94 5.21 -26.94
N SER A 584 27.28 5.21 -26.95
CA SER A 584 28.11 4.90 -28.10
C SER A 584 29.52 4.51 -27.66
N SER A 585 30.26 3.84 -28.54
CA SER A 585 31.72 3.60 -28.51
C SER A 585 32.30 2.94 -27.24
N ASN A 586 32.52 1.63 -27.36
CA ASN A 586 33.69 0.87 -26.93
C ASN A 586 34.76 1.62 -26.10
N ASP A 587 34.98 1.15 -24.86
CA ASP A 587 36.31 1.12 -24.25
C ASP A 587 36.42 -0.17 -23.42
N ALA A 588 37.45 -0.98 -23.67
CA ALA A 588 37.48 -2.40 -23.27
C ALA A 588 38.50 -2.69 -22.15
N LEU A 589 38.40 -1.96 -21.03
CA LEU A 589 39.29 -2.11 -19.87
C LEU A 589 38.56 -2.11 -18.52
N VAL A 590 37.93 -3.25 -18.17
CA VAL A 590 37.65 -3.62 -16.77
C VAL A 590 37.94 -5.11 -16.60
N GLY A 591 38.82 -5.46 -15.67
CA GLY A 591 39.18 -6.85 -15.37
C GLY A 591 38.00 -7.65 -14.79
N ASN A 592 38.06 -8.99 -14.93
CA ASN A 592 36.96 -9.91 -14.58
C ASN A 592 36.83 -10.17 -13.06
N ASP A 593 37.15 -9.17 -12.23
CA ASP A 593 37.30 -9.29 -10.78
C ASP A 593 35.96 -9.21 -10.04
N ASP A 594 35.78 -10.10 -9.06
CA ASP A 594 34.72 -9.98 -8.07
C ASP A 594 35.13 -9.03 -6.94
N LEU A 595 34.58 -7.81 -7.00
CA LEU A 595 34.63 -6.81 -5.92
C LEU A 595 34.05 -7.34 -4.60
N GLU A 596 33.10 -8.28 -4.66
CA GLU A 596 32.45 -8.90 -3.50
C GLU A 596 33.22 -10.12 -2.97
N ASN A 597 34.28 -10.57 -3.63
CA ASN A 597 35.12 -11.68 -3.16
C ASN A 597 36.38 -11.14 -2.47
N GLY A 598 36.56 -11.52 -1.21
CA GLY A 598 37.40 -10.80 -0.23
C GLY A 598 38.91 -10.93 -0.39
N ASN A 599 39.41 -11.60 -1.44
CA ASN A 599 40.85 -11.76 -1.66
C ASN A 599 41.47 -10.66 -2.52
N SER A 600 42.76 -10.45 -2.25
CA SER A 600 43.68 -9.42 -2.76
C SER A 600 43.49 -8.93 -4.21
N ASN A 601 43.29 -7.62 -4.37
CA ASN A 601 43.87 -6.83 -5.47
C ASN A 601 43.94 -5.35 -5.05
N PRO A 602 44.97 -4.55 -5.43
CA PRO A 602 45.24 -3.25 -4.81
C PRO A 602 44.17 -2.16 -5.04
N GLU A 603 43.37 -2.27 -6.09
CA GLU A 603 42.42 -1.22 -6.51
C GLU A 603 40.96 -1.43 -6.04
N LYS A 604 40.70 -2.49 -5.24
CA LYS A 604 39.35 -2.76 -4.72
C LYS A 604 38.93 -1.70 -3.70
N ALA A 605 38.04 -0.78 -4.09
CA ALA A 605 37.57 0.28 -3.20
C ALA A 605 36.81 -0.31 -2.00
N ALA A 606 37.14 0.15 -0.79
CA ALA A 606 36.60 -0.43 0.43
C ALA A 606 35.07 -0.26 0.54
N PHE A 607 34.38 -1.32 0.96
CA PHE A 607 32.94 -1.33 1.23
C PHE A 607 32.47 -0.10 2.04
N GLY A 608 31.42 0.56 1.56
CA GLY A 608 30.87 1.76 2.18
C GLY A 608 31.62 3.06 1.87
N THR A 609 32.51 3.07 0.87
CA THR A 609 33.11 4.31 0.30
C THR A 609 32.35 4.79 -0.94
N ALA A 610 32.48 6.08 -1.28
CA ALA A 610 31.92 6.64 -2.51
C ALA A 610 32.45 5.95 -3.79
N GLN A 611 33.76 5.68 -3.83
CA GLN A 611 34.40 4.98 -4.96
C GLN A 611 33.85 3.56 -5.12
N PHE A 612 33.58 2.83 -4.03
CA PHE A 612 32.90 1.54 -4.07
C PHE A 612 31.46 1.66 -4.61
N LEU A 613 30.69 2.68 -4.19
CA LEU A 613 29.33 2.89 -4.71
C LEU A 613 29.31 3.18 -6.21
N ILE A 614 30.31 3.93 -6.72
CA ILE A 614 30.47 4.22 -8.15
C ILE A 614 30.87 2.95 -8.92
N GLN A 615 31.91 2.22 -8.45
CA GLN A 615 32.34 0.95 -9.06
C GLN A 615 31.20 -0.08 -9.09
N LEU A 616 30.40 -0.16 -8.02
CA LEU A 616 29.24 -1.05 -7.93
C LEU A 616 28.22 -0.71 -9.02
N GLU A 617 27.80 0.56 -9.15
CA GLU A 617 26.82 0.97 -10.17
C GLU A 617 27.25 0.62 -11.59
N HIS A 618 28.55 0.71 -11.91
CA HIS A 618 29.06 0.25 -13.20
C HIS A 618 28.91 -1.28 -13.40
N LYS A 619 29.03 -2.11 -12.36
CA LYS A 619 28.85 -3.58 -12.43
C LYS A 619 27.37 -4.06 -12.35
N ARG A 620 26.47 -3.34 -11.67
CA ARG A 620 25.05 -3.75 -11.49
C ARG A 620 24.31 -4.02 -12.82
N SER A 621 23.42 -5.01 -12.81
CA SER A 621 22.57 -5.36 -13.96
C SER A 621 21.49 -4.31 -14.25
N ILE A 622 20.96 -3.65 -13.22
CA ILE A 622 19.98 -2.56 -13.32
C ILE A 622 20.67 -1.26 -12.88
N LYS A 623 20.76 -0.29 -13.80
CA LYS A 623 21.26 1.06 -13.45
C LYS A 623 20.18 1.84 -12.70
N ALA A 624 20.51 2.34 -11.51
CA ALA A 624 19.60 2.99 -10.58
C ALA A 624 20.01 4.43 -10.23
N PHE A 625 21.30 4.79 -10.34
CA PHE A 625 21.75 6.16 -10.06
C PHE A 625 21.07 7.18 -10.99
N GLY A 626 20.67 8.33 -10.42
CA GLY A 626 19.98 9.40 -11.15
C GLY A 626 18.51 9.14 -11.48
N LYS A 627 18.00 7.91 -11.30
CA LYS A 627 16.56 7.65 -11.30
C LYS A 627 15.98 8.01 -9.93
N SER A 628 14.70 8.35 -9.88
CA SER A 628 14.03 8.66 -8.62
C SER A 628 13.82 7.37 -7.81
N ALA A 629 14.38 7.28 -6.59
CA ALA A 629 14.19 6.12 -5.71
C ALA A 629 12.71 5.97 -5.28
N PHE A 630 11.96 7.08 -5.35
CA PHE A 630 10.51 7.19 -5.56
C PHE A 630 9.92 5.99 -6.34
N LEU A 631 10.45 5.66 -7.52
CA LEU A 631 10.00 4.53 -8.37
C LEU A 631 10.17 3.16 -7.69
N GLY A 632 11.20 3.02 -6.86
CA GLY A 632 11.43 1.87 -6.00
C GLY A 632 10.37 1.69 -4.92
N LEU A 633 9.84 2.77 -4.28
CA LEU A 633 8.68 2.60 -3.39
C LEU A 633 7.50 2.03 -4.19
N GLY A 634 7.20 2.62 -5.35
CA GLY A 634 6.24 2.15 -6.35
C GLY A 634 6.19 0.63 -6.50
N ILE A 635 7.23 0.08 -7.13
CA ILE A 635 7.36 -1.35 -7.45
C ILE A 635 7.19 -2.22 -6.19
N THR A 636 7.74 -1.77 -5.05
CA THR A 636 7.85 -2.62 -3.87
C THR A 636 6.62 -2.56 -2.95
N PHE A 637 5.81 -1.51 -2.99
CA PHE A 637 4.50 -1.51 -2.31
C PHE A 637 3.51 -2.39 -3.07
N PHE A 638 3.49 -2.33 -4.40
CA PHE A 638 2.75 -3.29 -5.23
C PHE A 638 3.15 -4.74 -4.92
N ALA A 639 4.46 -4.99 -4.73
CA ALA A 639 4.95 -6.29 -4.29
C ALA A 639 4.46 -6.70 -2.90
N GLY A 640 4.46 -5.79 -1.92
CA GLY A 640 3.95 -6.04 -0.57
C GLY A 640 2.45 -6.33 -0.52
N LEU A 641 1.65 -5.62 -1.32
CA LEU A 641 0.22 -5.87 -1.48
C LEU A 641 -0.04 -7.23 -2.16
N SER A 642 0.74 -7.55 -3.20
CA SER A 642 0.67 -8.88 -3.84
C SER A 642 0.98 -9.97 -2.81
N PHE A 643 2.05 -9.82 -2.03
CA PHE A 643 2.39 -10.80 -1.01
C PHE A 643 1.33 -10.95 0.10
N SER A 644 0.60 -9.88 0.48
CA SER A 644 -0.37 -9.99 1.57
C SER A 644 -1.58 -10.88 1.25
N LEU A 645 -1.77 -11.26 -0.02
CA LEU A 645 -2.89 -12.07 -0.48
C LEU A 645 -2.51 -13.56 -0.69
N PHE A 646 -1.23 -13.92 -0.79
CA PHE A 646 -0.86 -15.32 -1.05
C PHE A 646 -1.19 -16.26 0.12
N SER A 647 -0.94 -15.81 1.36
CA SER A 647 -1.12 -16.61 2.58
C SER A 647 -2.62 -16.87 2.87
N PRO A 648 -3.51 -15.85 2.83
CA PRO A 648 -4.97 -16.05 2.87
C PRO A 648 -5.55 -16.92 1.76
N ALA A 649 -5.07 -16.77 0.51
CA ALA A 649 -5.52 -17.61 -0.60
C ALA A 649 -5.11 -19.09 -0.43
N PHE A 650 -3.92 -19.35 0.13
CA PHE A 650 -3.47 -20.70 0.47
C PHE A 650 -4.26 -21.32 1.64
N ASN A 651 -4.64 -20.49 2.61
CA ASN A 651 -5.50 -20.91 3.72
C ASN A 651 -6.88 -21.37 3.21
N LEU A 652 -7.52 -20.55 2.37
CA LEU A 652 -8.79 -20.90 1.71
C LEU A 652 -8.69 -22.21 0.92
N ALA A 653 -7.59 -22.41 0.18
CA ALA A 653 -7.36 -23.65 -0.57
C ALA A 653 -7.30 -24.91 0.31
N THR A 654 -6.67 -24.82 1.49
CA THR A 654 -6.40 -25.96 2.37
C THR A 654 -7.50 -26.22 3.40
N ASN A 655 -8.35 -25.24 3.71
CA ASN A 655 -9.34 -25.33 4.79
C ASN A 655 -10.80 -25.08 4.35
N ASP A 656 -11.04 -24.67 3.09
CA ASP A 656 -12.37 -24.40 2.49
C ASP A 656 -13.34 -23.63 3.40
N GLN A 657 -12.85 -22.54 3.99
CA GLN A 657 -13.59 -21.71 4.96
C GLN A 657 -14.72 -20.87 4.35
N TRP A 658 -15.03 -21.08 3.08
CA TRP A 658 -16.20 -20.54 2.38
C TRP A 658 -17.16 -21.64 1.88
N HIS A 659 -16.92 -22.91 2.25
CA HIS A 659 -17.73 -24.08 1.89
C HIS A 659 -18.01 -24.17 0.38
N THR A 660 -16.94 -24.09 -0.40
CA THR A 660 -16.97 -24.09 -1.88
C THR A 660 -16.83 -25.49 -2.48
N LEU A 661 -16.35 -26.47 -1.70
CA LEU A 661 -16.36 -27.88 -2.07
C LEU A 661 -17.76 -28.50 -1.90
N LYS A 662 -18.01 -29.58 -2.65
CA LYS A 662 -19.25 -30.36 -2.52
C LYS A 662 -19.21 -31.21 -1.25
N GLU A 663 -20.37 -31.43 -0.64
CA GLU A 663 -20.50 -32.32 0.53
C GLU A 663 -19.87 -33.70 0.25
N GLY A 664 -18.98 -34.14 1.14
CA GLY A 664 -18.24 -35.40 1.01
C GLY A 664 -16.91 -35.33 0.25
N VAL A 665 -16.55 -34.21 -0.38
CA VAL A 665 -15.21 -34.02 -0.97
C VAL A 665 -14.19 -33.66 0.13
N PRO A 666 -13.08 -34.39 0.29
CA PRO A 666 -12.08 -34.10 1.31
C PRO A 666 -11.28 -32.83 0.99
N HIS A 667 -10.86 -32.10 2.04
CA HIS A 667 -10.09 -30.87 1.90
C HIS A 667 -8.72 -31.12 1.23
N LEU A 668 -8.28 -30.17 0.42
CA LEU A 668 -7.01 -30.27 -0.32
C LEU A 668 -5.82 -30.29 0.65
N SER A 669 -4.94 -31.30 0.54
CA SER A 669 -3.78 -31.42 1.41
C SER A 669 -2.81 -30.26 1.20
N VAL A 670 -2.04 -29.90 2.23
CA VAL A 670 -1.01 -28.85 2.15
C VAL A 670 -0.02 -29.12 1.01
N TYR A 671 0.31 -30.38 0.75
CA TYR A 671 1.24 -30.79 -0.29
C TYR A 671 0.64 -30.60 -1.69
N THR A 672 -0.61 -31.03 -1.89
CA THR A 672 -1.34 -30.87 -3.16
C THR A 672 -1.64 -29.39 -3.45
N ALA A 673 -2.06 -28.63 -2.43
CA ALA A 673 -2.22 -27.18 -2.53
C ALA A 673 -0.90 -26.49 -2.88
N PHE A 674 0.22 -26.87 -2.25
CA PHE A 674 1.53 -26.30 -2.54
C PHE A 674 2.05 -26.65 -3.95
N PHE A 675 1.70 -27.82 -4.48
CA PHE A 675 1.97 -28.20 -5.86
C PHE A 675 1.25 -27.26 -6.85
N TYR A 676 -0.08 -27.10 -6.74
CA TYR A 676 -0.85 -26.23 -7.65
C TYR A 676 -0.50 -24.73 -7.51
N PHE A 677 -0.25 -24.27 -6.27
CA PHE A 677 0.29 -22.94 -5.97
C PHE A 677 1.65 -22.71 -6.66
N SER A 678 2.56 -23.68 -6.60
CA SER A 678 3.88 -23.55 -7.22
C SER A 678 3.83 -23.66 -8.74
N LEU A 679 2.88 -24.43 -9.28
CA LEU A 679 2.64 -24.56 -10.71
C LEU A 679 2.16 -23.25 -11.35
N SER A 680 1.19 -22.56 -10.74
CA SER A 680 0.75 -21.24 -11.25
C SER A 680 1.83 -20.18 -11.09
N CYS A 681 2.57 -20.20 -9.98
CA CYS A 681 3.72 -19.34 -9.73
C CYS A 681 4.79 -19.49 -10.83
N PHE A 682 5.10 -20.74 -11.20
CA PHE A 682 6.03 -21.10 -12.26
C PHE A 682 5.54 -20.69 -13.66
N ALA A 683 4.28 -21.01 -14.00
CA ALA A 683 3.71 -20.65 -15.30
C ALA A 683 3.73 -19.14 -15.54
N LEU A 684 3.30 -18.35 -14.55
CA LEU A 684 3.32 -16.88 -14.65
C LEU A 684 4.75 -16.32 -14.70
N ALA A 685 5.65 -16.85 -13.87
CA ALA A 685 7.06 -16.45 -13.86
C ALA A 685 7.73 -16.69 -15.22
N LEU A 686 7.47 -17.83 -15.85
CA LEU A 686 8.02 -18.22 -17.14
C LEU A 686 7.46 -17.33 -18.26
N ILE A 687 6.15 -17.11 -18.31
CA ILE A 687 5.50 -16.21 -19.29
C ILE A 687 6.06 -14.78 -19.19
N LEU A 688 6.12 -14.22 -17.98
CA LEU A 688 6.59 -12.85 -17.77
C LEU A 688 8.08 -12.71 -18.08
N ASN A 689 8.94 -13.61 -17.59
CA ASN A 689 10.39 -13.45 -17.81
C ASN A 689 10.81 -13.76 -19.25
N ILE A 690 10.17 -14.71 -19.95
CA ILE A 690 10.38 -14.88 -21.41
C ILE A 690 9.96 -13.61 -22.15
N THR A 691 8.82 -13.01 -21.79
CA THR A 691 8.41 -11.71 -22.34
C THR A 691 9.46 -10.62 -22.08
N PHE A 692 10.03 -10.59 -20.88
CA PHE A 692 11.03 -9.59 -20.47
C PHE A 692 12.43 -9.80 -21.09
N LEU A 693 12.76 -10.98 -21.64
CA LEU A 693 13.97 -11.17 -22.46
C LEU A 693 13.90 -10.29 -23.73
N PHE A 694 12.75 -10.33 -24.40
CA PHE A 694 12.51 -9.63 -25.68
C PHE A 694 12.05 -8.17 -25.49
N ARG A 695 11.27 -7.91 -24.45
CA ARG A 695 10.73 -6.59 -24.06
C ARG A 695 11.20 -6.24 -22.62
N PRO A 696 12.49 -5.90 -22.42
CA PRO A 696 13.01 -5.57 -21.10
C PRO A 696 12.37 -4.30 -20.53
N ILE A 697 12.23 -4.28 -19.21
CA ILE A 697 11.64 -3.17 -18.45
C ILE A 697 12.76 -2.47 -17.64
N LEU A 698 12.52 -1.24 -17.18
CA LEU A 698 13.38 -0.46 -16.28
C LEU A 698 14.80 -0.18 -16.81
N ASN A 699 14.98 -0.21 -18.14
CA ASN A 699 16.24 -0.07 -18.87
C ASN A 699 17.24 -1.23 -18.60
N THR A 700 16.75 -2.44 -18.38
CA THR A 700 17.58 -3.66 -18.47
C THR A 700 17.96 -3.95 -19.92
N SER A 701 19.09 -4.64 -20.13
CA SER A 701 19.55 -5.05 -21.47
C SER A 701 18.60 -6.05 -22.12
N LYS A 702 18.38 -5.92 -23.42
CA LYS A 702 17.71 -6.97 -24.23
C LYS A 702 18.54 -8.25 -24.22
N SER A 703 17.86 -9.39 -24.19
CA SER A 703 18.49 -10.71 -24.28
C SER A 703 17.77 -11.60 -25.30
N SER A 704 18.21 -12.85 -25.43
CA SER A 704 17.59 -13.87 -26.27
C SER A 704 17.58 -15.21 -25.56
N PHE A 705 16.72 -16.14 -25.98
CA PHE A 705 16.66 -17.47 -25.40
C PHE A 705 18.01 -18.23 -25.54
N LYS A 706 18.72 -18.06 -26.67
CA LYS A 706 20.07 -18.60 -26.86
C LYS A 706 21.07 -18.02 -25.84
N ALA A 707 21.03 -16.71 -25.61
CA ALA A 707 21.88 -16.04 -24.62
C ALA A 707 21.59 -16.53 -23.19
N TYR A 708 20.31 -16.74 -22.84
CA TYR A 708 19.92 -17.34 -21.57
C TYR A 708 20.48 -18.76 -21.39
N LEU A 709 20.35 -19.66 -22.38
CA LEU A 709 20.92 -21.01 -22.27
C LEU A 709 22.45 -20.97 -22.05
N SER A 710 23.16 -20.11 -22.78
CA SER A 710 24.62 -19.96 -22.63
C SER A 710 25.08 -19.27 -21.34
N ASP A 711 24.20 -18.60 -20.60
CA ASP A 711 24.58 -17.83 -19.43
C ASP A 711 24.69 -18.70 -18.16
N TRP A 712 25.89 -19.20 -17.92
CA TRP A 712 26.26 -19.96 -16.71
C TRP A 712 26.77 -19.11 -15.54
N ASN A 713 27.00 -17.79 -15.72
CA ASN A 713 27.67 -16.95 -14.73
C ASN A 713 26.80 -16.70 -13.49
N GLY A 714 26.93 -17.56 -12.48
CA GLY A 714 26.11 -17.55 -11.27
C GLY A 714 24.80 -18.34 -11.37
N ARG A 715 24.56 -19.11 -12.44
CA ARG A 715 23.36 -19.98 -12.59
C ARG A 715 23.15 -20.89 -11.38
N GLY A 716 24.21 -21.51 -10.85
CA GLY A 716 24.13 -22.37 -9.66
C GLY A 716 23.59 -21.66 -8.41
N LEU A 717 23.89 -20.36 -8.25
CA LEU A 717 23.35 -19.54 -7.17
C LEU A 717 21.87 -19.18 -7.39
N ALA A 718 21.46 -18.94 -8.63
CA ALA A 718 20.06 -18.69 -8.98
C ALA A 718 19.19 -19.94 -8.74
N LEU A 719 19.68 -21.10 -9.17
CA LEU A 719 19.08 -22.41 -8.90
C LEU A 719 18.96 -22.67 -7.38
N LEU A 720 20.03 -22.39 -6.61
CA LEU A 720 19.99 -22.50 -5.15
C LEU A 720 18.97 -21.54 -4.51
N ALA A 721 18.88 -20.30 -4.98
CA ALA A 721 17.88 -19.33 -4.50
C ALA A 721 16.45 -19.83 -4.71
N GLY A 722 16.16 -20.49 -5.84
CA GLY A 722 14.86 -21.10 -6.10
C GLY A 722 14.55 -22.26 -5.15
N LEU A 723 15.50 -23.18 -4.93
CA LEU A 723 15.34 -24.27 -3.94
C LEU A 723 15.06 -23.72 -2.54
N LEU A 724 15.83 -22.72 -2.09
CA LEU A 724 15.65 -22.09 -0.78
C LEU A 724 14.27 -21.40 -0.66
N CYS A 725 13.75 -20.82 -1.75
CA CYS A 725 12.40 -20.26 -1.74
C CYS A 725 11.33 -21.35 -1.68
N GLY A 726 11.40 -22.37 -2.53
CA GLY A 726 10.40 -23.44 -2.59
C GLY A 726 10.33 -24.26 -1.29
N PHE A 727 11.48 -24.73 -0.77
CA PHE A 727 11.51 -25.41 0.53
C PHE A 727 11.09 -24.50 1.69
N GLY A 728 11.42 -23.20 1.62
CA GLY A 728 11.01 -22.22 2.63
C GLY A 728 9.49 -22.00 2.66
N ASN A 729 8.86 -21.82 1.50
CA ASN A 729 7.40 -21.65 1.40
C ASN A 729 6.66 -22.93 1.83
N GLY A 730 7.12 -24.10 1.36
CA GLY A 730 6.55 -25.39 1.79
C GLY A 730 6.61 -25.58 3.30
N LEU A 731 7.74 -25.25 3.95
CA LEU A 731 7.87 -25.30 5.41
C LEU A 731 7.00 -24.24 6.13
N GLN A 732 6.80 -23.05 5.55
CA GLN A 732 5.86 -22.06 6.09
C GLN A 732 4.43 -22.62 6.08
N PHE A 733 3.99 -23.23 4.97
CA PHE A 733 2.64 -23.77 4.84
C PHE A 733 2.40 -25.02 5.71
N ILE A 734 3.37 -25.93 5.78
CA ILE A 734 3.34 -27.10 6.68
C ILE A 734 3.26 -26.65 8.15
N GLY A 735 4.00 -25.60 8.53
CA GLY A 735 3.88 -24.97 9.86
C GLY A 735 2.52 -24.29 10.09
N GLY A 736 1.99 -23.61 9.08
CA GLY A 736 0.70 -22.90 9.11
C GLY A 736 -0.50 -23.81 9.34
N GLN A 737 -0.56 -24.96 8.66
CA GLN A 737 -1.65 -25.92 8.85
C GLN A 737 -1.75 -26.43 10.30
N ALA A 738 -0.63 -26.47 11.03
CA ALA A 738 -0.55 -26.93 12.42
C ALA A 738 -0.75 -25.81 13.46
N ALA A 739 -0.11 -24.64 13.24
CA ALA A 739 -0.06 -23.52 14.20
C ALA A 739 -1.08 -22.39 13.95
N GLY A 740 -1.80 -22.45 12.83
CA GLY A 740 -2.55 -21.34 12.24
C GLY A 740 -1.66 -20.55 11.25
N TYR A 741 -2.20 -20.23 10.07
CA TYR A 741 -1.48 -19.46 9.04
C TYR A 741 -1.15 -18.05 9.52
N ALA A 742 -1.98 -17.46 10.38
CA ALA A 742 -1.70 -16.19 11.02
C ALA A 742 -0.42 -16.22 11.89
N ALA A 743 -0.15 -17.33 12.59
CA ALA A 743 1.13 -17.50 13.28
C ALA A 743 2.28 -17.84 12.32
N ALA A 744 2.02 -18.55 11.21
CA ALA A 744 3.02 -18.82 10.18
C ALA A 744 3.47 -17.58 9.41
N ASP A 745 2.67 -16.52 9.36
CA ASP A 745 3.12 -15.22 8.85
C ASP A 745 4.22 -14.59 9.73
N ALA A 746 4.53 -15.11 10.93
CA ALA A 746 5.76 -14.78 11.67
C ALA A 746 7.04 -15.07 10.86
N VAL A 747 6.98 -16.02 9.90
CA VAL A 747 8.04 -16.28 8.92
C VAL A 747 8.37 -15.02 8.11
N GLN A 748 7.42 -14.09 7.93
CA GLN A 748 7.65 -12.79 7.28
C GLN A 748 8.59 -11.87 8.08
N ALA A 749 9.16 -12.31 9.19
CA ALA A 749 10.36 -11.67 9.70
C ALA A 749 11.62 -11.84 8.80
N LEU A 750 11.48 -12.15 7.50
CA LEU A 750 12.54 -12.46 6.53
C LEU A 750 13.80 -11.57 6.60
N PRO A 751 13.74 -10.25 6.83
CA PRO A 751 14.96 -9.47 6.99
C PRO A 751 15.78 -9.76 8.26
N LEU A 752 15.20 -10.41 9.30
CA LEU A 752 15.97 -11.10 10.35
C LEU A 752 16.87 -12.22 9.79
N VAL A 753 16.77 -12.51 8.50
CA VAL A 753 17.66 -13.39 7.74
C VAL A 753 18.17 -12.78 6.42
N SER A 754 17.58 -11.72 5.84
CA SER A 754 18.18 -11.06 4.65
C SER A 754 19.33 -10.11 4.99
N THR A 755 19.22 -9.24 6.00
CA THR A 755 20.08 -8.04 5.98
C THR A 755 21.50 -8.18 6.55
N PHE A 756 21.89 -9.14 7.40
CA PHE A 756 23.32 -9.50 7.54
C PHE A 756 23.87 -10.19 6.33
N TRP A 757 23.06 -10.77 5.42
CA TRP A 757 23.64 -11.10 4.12
C TRP A 757 23.93 -9.78 3.38
N GLY A 758 23.10 -8.75 3.54
CA GLY A 758 23.46 -7.36 3.19
C GLY A 758 24.71 -6.79 3.88
N ILE A 759 24.89 -6.96 5.19
CA ILE A 759 26.03 -6.42 5.95
C ILE A 759 27.32 -7.23 5.70
N VAL A 760 27.22 -8.56 5.63
CA VAL A 760 28.35 -9.48 5.45
C VAL A 760 28.77 -9.59 3.99
N LEU A 761 27.84 -9.74 3.04
CA LEU A 761 28.18 -9.87 1.61
C LEU A 761 28.38 -8.51 0.94
N PHE A 762 27.53 -7.52 1.26
CA PHE A 762 27.54 -6.23 0.56
C PHE A 762 28.09 -5.05 1.38
N GLY A 763 28.45 -5.25 2.65
CA GLY A 763 28.91 -4.17 3.52
C GLY A 763 27.86 -3.08 3.77
N GLU A 764 26.56 -3.39 3.72
CA GLU A 764 25.52 -2.40 4.01
C GLU A 764 25.69 -1.80 5.42
N TYR A 765 25.44 -0.48 5.55
CA TYR A 765 25.70 0.36 6.74
C TYR A 765 27.17 0.49 7.16
N ARG A 766 28.13 -0.14 6.46
CA ARG A 766 29.55 0.03 6.78
C ARG A 766 29.96 1.49 6.55
N ARG A 767 30.64 2.06 7.56
CA ARG A 767 31.01 3.50 7.64
C ARG A 767 29.80 4.47 7.60
N SER A 768 28.61 4.03 7.97
CA SER A 768 27.44 4.91 8.20
C SER A 768 27.42 5.44 9.64
N SER A 769 26.54 6.40 9.96
CA SER A 769 26.53 7.11 11.25
C SER A 769 26.10 6.23 12.43
N MET A 770 26.44 6.65 13.67
CA MET A 770 25.95 5.98 14.89
C MET A 770 24.42 5.92 14.95
N ARG A 771 23.72 6.96 14.48
CA ARG A 771 22.25 7.00 14.38
C ARG A 771 21.74 5.88 13.46
N THR A 772 22.43 5.65 12.35
CA THR A 772 22.15 4.55 11.41
C THR A 772 22.32 3.19 12.08
N TYR A 773 23.39 2.95 12.83
CA TYR A 773 23.55 1.70 13.60
C TYR A 773 22.52 1.54 14.74
N LEU A 774 22.12 2.63 15.40
CA LEU A 774 21.13 2.59 16.48
C LEU A 774 19.73 2.26 15.94
N ALA A 775 19.30 2.92 14.86
CA ALA A 775 18.02 2.61 14.21
C ALA A 775 18.03 1.19 13.58
N LEU A 776 19.16 0.74 13.02
CA LEU A 776 19.37 -0.65 12.60
C LEU A 776 19.13 -1.63 13.74
N GLY A 777 19.75 -1.42 14.92
CA GLY A 777 19.61 -2.26 16.10
C GLY A 777 18.21 -2.22 16.75
N ALA A 778 17.60 -1.05 16.87
CA ALA A 778 16.26 -0.88 17.45
C ALA A 778 15.18 -1.54 16.57
N MET A 779 15.24 -1.29 15.26
CA MET A 779 14.32 -1.90 14.31
C MET A 779 14.49 -3.43 14.29
N LEU A 780 15.73 -3.89 14.43
CA LEU A 780 16.06 -5.30 14.59
C LEU A 780 15.36 -5.97 15.75
N PHE A 781 15.56 -5.41 16.93
CA PHE A 781 15.02 -5.90 18.18
C PHE A 781 13.50 -6.04 18.09
N MET A 782 12.82 -5.06 17.49
CA MET A 782 11.36 -5.11 17.29
C MET A 782 10.89 -6.31 16.46
N PHE A 783 11.63 -6.75 15.44
CA PHE A 783 11.25 -7.98 14.71
C PHE A 783 11.62 -9.26 15.46
N ILE A 784 12.63 -9.27 16.33
CA ILE A 784 12.89 -10.43 17.21
C ILE A 784 11.73 -10.59 18.21
N VAL A 785 11.29 -9.48 18.83
CA VAL A 785 10.10 -9.43 19.67
C VAL A 785 8.87 -9.87 18.89
N ALA A 786 8.67 -9.34 17.67
CA ALA A 786 7.52 -9.70 16.84
C ALA A 786 7.44 -11.20 16.51
N VAL A 787 8.58 -11.83 16.16
CA VAL A 787 8.63 -13.29 15.92
C VAL A 787 8.25 -14.06 17.18
N ALA A 788 8.85 -13.71 18.32
CA ALA A 788 8.56 -14.38 19.59
C ALA A 788 7.07 -14.27 19.97
N VAL A 789 6.49 -13.09 19.78
CA VAL A 789 5.07 -12.79 20.10
C VAL A 789 4.11 -13.48 19.13
N LEU A 790 4.31 -13.35 17.81
CA LEU A 790 3.47 -14.05 16.81
C LEU A 790 3.54 -15.57 16.97
N ILE A 791 4.72 -16.14 17.21
CA ILE A 791 4.88 -17.58 17.48
C ILE A 791 4.25 -17.99 18.82
N ALA A 792 4.31 -17.15 19.87
CA ALA A 792 3.62 -17.43 21.12
C ALA A 792 2.08 -17.49 20.93
N SER A 793 1.53 -16.70 20.01
CA SER A 793 0.10 -16.70 19.66
C SER A 793 -0.38 -17.96 18.91
N ALA A 794 0.54 -18.84 18.47
CA ALA A 794 0.24 -20.09 17.78
C ALA A 794 -0.83 -20.91 18.53
N GLY A 795 -1.95 -21.19 17.86
CA GLY A 795 -2.95 -22.11 18.36
C GLY A 795 -2.52 -23.56 18.18
N HIS A 796 -3.47 -24.48 18.33
CA HIS A 796 -3.33 -25.86 17.90
C HIS A 796 -4.63 -26.26 17.23
N ARG A 797 -4.60 -26.51 15.92
CA ARG A 797 -5.75 -27.09 15.23
C ARG A 797 -5.94 -28.51 15.77
N LYS A 798 -7.18 -28.90 16.11
CA LYS A 798 -7.54 -30.29 16.39
C LYS A 798 -7.77 -30.98 15.05
N SER A 799 -7.21 -32.18 14.90
CA SER A 799 -7.24 -33.01 13.68
C SER A 799 -8.43 -33.94 13.62
#